data_AF-A0A6M0ADH3-F1
#
_entry.id   AF-A0A6M0ADH3-F1
#
_cell.length_a   1.000
_cell.length_b   1.000
_cell.length_c   1.000
_cell.angle_alpha   90.00
_cell.angle_beta   90.00
_cell.angle_gamma   90.00
#
_symmetry.space_group_name_H-M   'P 1'
#
loop_
_entity.id
_entity.type
_entity.pdbx_description
1 polymer ?
#
loop_
_entity_poly.entity_id
_entity_poly.type
_entity_poly.pdbx_seq_one_letter_code
_entity_poly.pdbx_strand_id
1 'polypeptide(L)'
;MNTNKKIIHQIFRDGVSQRGRLLRELEPDYVSVDERDVYDLLTFVQEYATKLNYYDESNRINGDWSSFFAGDVEQMVAYINNPENFADEPSTQRQLAQPHLVLLFTFLQLLRYPQQQFKALTQRYLDFYYKEVLQLRTKEEVPDKIHGIFELAQGEEAHLINKGTLLSAGQDSQGVNINYATDEDIVVNQAQVASIKTLFLEKNYIGLEEIHNQDNKSDQSFETRLRWAVGSPNQGDKLPDFNGESVDIDYLKDTIYQGIKNPEQISEEEEEKDSIENYIKNQLFFVSTEDFKYCFDIHDRQINKDNPEVEEPTELEWNEVYKIIEKAYRKKITMGRRNALKQKREQSDFKSMMEWALGHPNPGDPLPKMPNGYTTLQEIVADLDQERVIRYVKEELYLSVADFRKIMEIQATTENPDWKEVYRLVEKAQTKKRNFTYPPIGKTEIKNIHGSSLVDAEEGQVTKAQRFQTFGNITQTSQNSIGFAVTSPVLLLQEGTRKITLTFASEGNTLNRDTFQEILSSDPFEIYLSSEAQWIQPQAFEAKVGDFIVEEPLDYYSSTELSLSSTASDNDNLTSVSFSEGSEHTFSESDDVGQLLVWNDGKIFKIIGLVRDKEANIQQIGIGNFPQEAVSTDQINLYRNSAIYLNSLQFQLTLDPTLPAILPPKPDESTFFLDTPYPVVKILLKEISSAENTQEKLYYDQFKSVRLEKVKIQVKVKNIQDVQLRNDNLVLNPKIPFQPFGNNPKVGSGFYFANREISTKKLDSLAINMEWMGLPKDLATHYEAYSST
;
A
#
# COMPACT_ATOMS: atom_id res chain seq x y z
N MET A 1 -25.45 -47.10 -13.91
CA MET A 1 -24.24 -46.44 -13.37
C MET A 1 -23.66 -45.52 -14.43
N ASN A 2 -23.79 -44.22 -14.24
CA ASN A 2 -22.93 -43.21 -14.88
C ASN A 2 -22.96 -41.96 -13.98
N THR A 3 -22.02 -41.91 -13.04
CA THR A 3 -22.01 -41.06 -11.83
C THR A 3 -21.43 -39.66 -12.05
N ASN A 4 -21.61 -39.08 -13.24
CA ASN A 4 -21.04 -37.75 -13.58
C ASN A 4 -22.06 -36.64 -13.89
N LYS A 5 -23.36 -36.85 -13.64
CA LYS A 5 -24.38 -35.79 -13.82
C LYS A 5 -24.66 -34.92 -12.59
N LYS A 6 -24.16 -35.28 -11.39
CA LYS A 6 -24.46 -34.52 -10.16
C LYS A 6 -23.48 -33.38 -9.83
N ILE A 7 -22.31 -33.30 -10.47
CA ILE A 7 -21.27 -32.31 -10.12
C ILE A 7 -21.37 -31.01 -10.95
N ILE A 8 -22.04 -31.03 -12.11
CA ILE A 8 -22.18 -29.83 -12.96
C ILE A 8 -23.22 -28.83 -12.39
N HIS A 9 -24.16 -29.27 -11.53
CA HIS A 9 -25.21 -28.40 -10.99
C HIS A 9 -24.84 -27.59 -9.74
N GLN A 10 -23.65 -27.75 -9.16
CA GLN A 10 -23.26 -27.04 -7.92
C GLN A 10 -22.12 -26.03 -8.08
N ILE A 11 -21.39 -26.01 -9.21
CA ILE A 11 -20.19 -25.16 -9.37
C ILE A 11 -20.42 -23.99 -10.35
N PHE A 12 -21.47 -24.04 -11.19
CA PHE A 12 -21.91 -22.91 -12.00
C PHE A 12 -23.36 -22.56 -11.66
N ARG A 13 -23.57 -21.74 -10.63
CA ARG A 13 -24.70 -20.81 -10.63
C ARG A 13 -24.20 -19.55 -11.30
N ASP A 14 -24.38 -19.44 -12.61
CA ASP A 14 -24.30 -18.13 -13.22
C ASP A 14 -25.52 -17.34 -12.69
N GLY A 15 -25.30 -16.36 -11.82
CA GLY A 15 -26.39 -15.56 -11.24
C GLY A 15 -27.17 -14.69 -12.26
N VAL A 16 -27.01 -14.97 -13.55
CA VAL A 16 -27.29 -14.02 -14.64
C VAL A 16 -27.93 -14.64 -15.89
N SER A 17 -28.06 -15.95 -16.07
CA SER A 17 -28.86 -16.44 -17.19
C SER A 17 -30.35 -16.26 -16.91
N GLN A 18 -31.02 -15.45 -17.74
CA GLN A 18 -32.45 -15.19 -17.67
C GLN A 18 -33.28 -16.48 -17.77
N ARG A 19 -32.74 -17.50 -18.45
CA ARG A 19 -33.34 -18.84 -18.57
C ARG A 19 -33.45 -19.59 -17.22
N GLY A 20 -32.55 -19.33 -16.27
CA GLY A 20 -32.61 -19.92 -14.92
C GLY A 20 -33.59 -19.23 -13.96
N ARG A 21 -34.22 -18.12 -14.37
CA ARG A 21 -35.17 -17.33 -13.56
C ARG A 21 -36.64 -17.59 -13.90
N LEU A 22 -36.92 -18.45 -14.86
CA LEU A 22 -38.30 -18.84 -15.16
C LEU A 22 -38.81 -19.68 -13.98
N LEU A 23 -39.84 -19.19 -13.28
CA LEU A 23 -40.54 -19.98 -12.28
C LEU A 23 -41.26 -21.12 -13.00
N ARG A 24 -40.99 -22.36 -12.58
CA ARG A 24 -41.63 -23.55 -13.17
C ARG A 24 -43.15 -23.46 -13.07
N GLU A 25 -43.64 -22.78 -12.03
CA GLU A 25 -45.04 -22.53 -11.75
C GLU A 25 -45.75 -21.66 -12.81
N LEU A 26 -44.98 -20.96 -13.65
CA LEU A 26 -45.49 -20.16 -14.77
C LEU A 26 -45.47 -20.93 -16.09
N GLU A 27 -44.97 -22.18 -16.10
CA GLU A 27 -45.04 -23.01 -17.29
C GLU A 27 -46.49 -23.50 -17.52
N PRO A 28 -46.96 -23.55 -18.77
CA PRO A 28 -48.38 -23.75 -19.06
C PRO A 28 -48.87 -25.17 -18.76
N ASP A 29 -47.92 -26.11 -18.69
CA ASP A 29 -48.09 -27.52 -18.37
C ASP A 29 -47.78 -27.83 -16.90
N TYR A 30 -47.48 -26.82 -16.06
CA TYR A 30 -47.23 -27.01 -14.64
C TYR A 30 -48.45 -27.54 -13.88
N VAL A 31 -49.64 -27.07 -14.24
CA VAL A 31 -50.93 -27.55 -13.72
C VAL A 31 -51.82 -27.85 -14.92
N SER A 32 -52.46 -29.01 -14.94
CA SER A 32 -53.49 -29.35 -15.93
C SER A 32 -54.88 -29.27 -15.28
N VAL A 33 -55.89 -28.88 -16.05
CA VAL A 33 -57.28 -28.84 -15.55
C VAL A 33 -57.84 -30.26 -15.31
N ASP A 34 -57.35 -31.25 -16.06
CA ASP A 34 -57.57 -32.67 -15.81
C ASP A 34 -56.21 -33.38 -15.82
N GLU A 35 -55.84 -33.96 -14.69
CA GLU A 35 -54.57 -34.68 -14.49
C GLU A 35 -54.75 -36.20 -14.49
N ARG A 36 -56.00 -36.69 -14.58
CA ARG A 36 -56.29 -38.13 -14.58
C ARG A 36 -55.75 -38.77 -15.84
N ASP A 37 -54.86 -39.74 -15.65
CA ASP A 37 -54.38 -40.55 -16.76
C ASP A 37 -55.34 -41.72 -17.06
N VAL A 38 -54.94 -42.59 -17.99
CA VAL A 38 -55.78 -43.74 -18.36
C VAL A 38 -55.92 -44.75 -17.22
N TYR A 39 -54.91 -44.85 -16.35
CA TYR A 39 -54.96 -45.71 -15.16
C TYR A 39 -56.00 -45.19 -14.16
N ASP A 40 -55.97 -43.88 -13.87
CA ASP A 40 -56.93 -43.22 -12.98
C ASP A 40 -58.37 -43.37 -13.51
N LEU A 41 -58.56 -43.16 -14.81
CA LEU A 41 -59.87 -43.28 -15.44
C LEU A 41 -60.40 -44.71 -15.41
N LEU A 42 -59.56 -45.71 -15.69
CA LEU A 42 -59.97 -47.11 -15.62
C LEU A 42 -60.31 -47.53 -14.19
N THR A 43 -59.50 -47.11 -13.21
CA THR A 43 -59.76 -47.35 -11.78
C THR A 43 -61.11 -46.75 -11.38
N PHE A 44 -61.36 -45.50 -11.78
CA PHE A 44 -62.62 -44.83 -11.53
C PHE A 44 -63.82 -45.57 -12.13
N VAL A 45 -63.75 -46.00 -13.40
CA VAL A 45 -64.88 -46.70 -14.04
C VAL A 45 -65.08 -48.10 -13.45
N GLN A 46 -64.02 -48.80 -13.08
CA GLN A 46 -64.12 -50.09 -12.36
C GLN A 46 -64.85 -49.93 -11.03
N GLU A 47 -64.44 -48.95 -10.21
CA GLU A 47 -65.12 -48.66 -8.95
C GLU A 47 -66.58 -48.25 -9.18
N TYR A 48 -66.83 -47.41 -10.18
CA TYR A 48 -68.17 -46.96 -10.54
C TYR A 48 -69.07 -48.13 -10.95
N ALA A 49 -68.54 -49.13 -11.67
CA ALA A 49 -69.30 -50.30 -12.11
C ALA A 49 -69.82 -51.14 -10.93
N THR A 50 -69.13 -51.18 -9.78
CA THR A 50 -69.63 -51.83 -8.55
C THR A 50 -70.87 -51.17 -7.95
N LYS A 51 -71.17 -49.92 -8.36
CA LYS A 51 -72.34 -49.16 -7.91
C LYS A 51 -73.53 -49.29 -8.86
N LEU A 52 -73.35 -49.94 -10.01
CA LEU A 52 -74.37 -50.10 -11.03
C LEU A 52 -74.97 -51.50 -10.94
N ASN A 53 -76.27 -51.60 -10.71
CA ASN A 53 -76.98 -52.87 -10.74
C ASN A 53 -76.94 -53.47 -12.15
N TYR A 54 -76.59 -54.75 -12.26
CA TYR A 54 -76.71 -55.51 -13.50
C TYR A 54 -78.09 -56.18 -13.55
N TYR A 55 -78.79 -56.04 -14.67
CA TYR A 55 -80.11 -56.65 -14.88
C TYR A 55 -79.98 -57.76 -15.93
N ASP A 56 -80.49 -58.95 -15.60
CA ASP A 56 -80.49 -60.09 -16.51
C ASP A 56 -81.56 -59.97 -17.63
N GLU A 57 -81.61 -60.95 -18.53
CA GLU A 57 -82.59 -61.00 -19.63
C GLU A 57 -84.05 -61.07 -19.17
N SER A 58 -84.29 -61.42 -17.89
CA SER A 58 -85.61 -61.41 -17.25
C SER A 58 -85.89 -60.10 -16.49
N ASN A 59 -85.04 -59.08 -16.66
CA ASN A 59 -85.08 -57.78 -16.00
C ASN A 59 -84.99 -57.86 -14.46
N ARG A 60 -84.25 -58.83 -13.93
CA ARG A 60 -83.98 -58.99 -12.49
C ARG A 60 -82.56 -58.58 -12.16
N ILE A 61 -82.37 -57.97 -10.99
CA ILE A 61 -81.03 -57.61 -10.50
C ILE A 61 -80.22 -58.89 -10.27
N ASN A 62 -79.10 -59.02 -10.95
CA ASN A 62 -78.19 -60.15 -10.88
C ASN A 62 -76.75 -59.64 -10.72
N GLY A 63 -76.45 -59.10 -9.53
CA GLY A 63 -75.16 -58.51 -9.23
C GLY A 63 -74.99 -57.08 -9.74
N ASP A 64 -73.75 -56.71 -10.01
CA ASP A 64 -73.35 -55.38 -10.50
C ASP A 64 -72.57 -55.49 -11.82
N TRP A 65 -72.18 -54.35 -12.37
CA TRP A 65 -71.41 -54.30 -13.63
C TRP A 65 -69.91 -54.59 -13.45
N SER A 66 -69.43 -55.01 -12.28
CA SER A 66 -67.99 -55.34 -12.09
C SER A 66 -67.50 -56.42 -13.07
N SER A 67 -68.39 -57.36 -13.43
CA SER A 67 -68.11 -58.43 -14.41
C SER A 67 -67.92 -57.93 -15.85
N PHE A 68 -68.13 -56.63 -16.12
CA PHE A 68 -67.77 -55.98 -17.37
C PHE A 68 -66.26 -55.97 -17.60
N PHE A 69 -65.48 -55.98 -16.53
CA PHE A 69 -64.02 -55.86 -16.56
C PHE A 69 -63.36 -57.23 -16.44
N ALA A 70 -62.33 -57.48 -17.25
CA ALA A 70 -61.54 -58.71 -17.21
C ALA A 70 -60.06 -58.38 -17.00
N GLY A 71 -59.51 -58.77 -15.84
CA GLY A 71 -58.11 -58.49 -15.48
C GLY A 71 -57.95 -57.29 -14.54
N ASP A 72 -56.72 -57.02 -14.14
CA ASP A 72 -56.37 -55.84 -13.33
C ASP A 72 -56.19 -54.58 -14.21
N VAL A 73 -56.19 -53.40 -13.59
CA VAL A 73 -56.06 -52.12 -14.31
C VAL A 73 -54.72 -52.01 -15.02
N GLU A 74 -53.64 -52.55 -14.45
CA GLU A 74 -52.30 -52.49 -15.05
C GLU A 74 -52.23 -53.24 -16.38
N GLN A 75 -52.83 -54.43 -16.46
CA GLN A 75 -52.96 -55.22 -17.68
C GLN A 75 -53.78 -54.49 -18.73
N MET A 76 -54.89 -53.86 -18.34
CA MET A 76 -55.70 -53.06 -19.26
C MET A 76 -54.93 -51.86 -19.81
N VAL A 77 -54.21 -51.11 -18.97
CA VAL A 77 -53.38 -49.97 -19.41
C VAL A 77 -52.26 -50.42 -20.34
N ALA A 78 -51.57 -51.52 -20.00
CA ALA A 78 -50.53 -52.09 -20.84
C ALA A 78 -51.09 -52.50 -22.22
N TYR A 79 -52.27 -53.13 -22.24
CA TYR A 79 -52.94 -53.51 -23.48
C TYR A 79 -53.38 -52.30 -24.30
N ILE A 80 -53.90 -51.23 -23.67
CA ILE A 80 -54.24 -49.97 -24.35
C ILE A 80 -53.02 -49.33 -25.03
N ASN A 81 -51.86 -49.37 -24.38
CA ASN A 81 -50.65 -48.74 -24.90
C ASN A 81 -49.96 -49.57 -25.98
N ASN A 82 -49.91 -50.90 -25.82
CA ASN A 82 -49.35 -51.80 -26.84
C ASN A 82 -50.01 -53.20 -26.79
N PRO A 83 -51.09 -53.43 -27.56
CA PRO A 83 -51.78 -54.72 -27.61
C PRO A 83 -50.90 -55.89 -28.07
N GLU A 84 -49.86 -55.63 -28.87
CA GLU A 84 -48.98 -56.67 -29.44
C GLU A 84 -48.15 -57.37 -28.37
N ASN A 85 -47.89 -56.72 -27.24
CA ASN A 85 -47.14 -57.30 -26.11
C ASN A 85 -47.84 -58.51 -25.46
N PHE A 86 -49.13 -58.73 -25.75
CA PHE A 86 -49.92 -59.85 -25.23
C PHE A 86 -50.04 -61.02 -26.22
N ALA A 87 -49.35 -60.96 -27.37
CA ALA A 87 -49.42 -62.02 -28.40
C ALA A 87 -48.98 -63.40 -27.90
N ASP A 88 -48.04 -63.44 -26.94
CA ASP A 88 -47.54 -64.68 -26.33
C ASP A 88 -48.40 -65.19 -25.15
N GLU A 89 -49.48 -64.47 -24.79
CA GLU A 89 -50.45 -64.85 -23.74
C GLU A 89 -51.89 -64.96 -24.30
N PRO A 90 -52.24 -66.04 -25.01
CA PRO A 90 -53.51 -66.13 -25.75
C PRO A 90 -54.76 -66.04 -24.87
N SER A 91 -54.67 -66.44 -23.59
CA SER A 91 -55.77 -66.35 -22.62
C SER A 91 -56.03 -64.90 -22.20
N THR A 92 -54.98 -64.18 -21.80
CA THR A 92 -55.03 -62.77 -21.35
C THR A 92 -55.44 -61.88 -22.51
N GLN A 93 -54.85 -62.11 -23.69
CA GLN A 93 -55.20 -61.40 -24.91
C GLN A 93 -56.67 -61.58 -25.27
N ARG A 94 -57.21 -62.81 -25.21
CA ARG A 94 -58.63 -63.05 -25.51
C ARG A 94 -59.57 -62.40 -24.49
N GLN A 95 -59.16 -62.28 -23.23
CA GLN A 95 -59.92 -61.58 -22.20
C GLN A 95 -59.95 -60.06 -22.43
N LEU A 96 -58.81 -59.44 -22.74
CA LEU A 96 -58.70 -58.00 -22.96
C LEU A 96 -59.20 -57.55 -24.36
N ALA A 97 -59.17 -58.44 -25.35
CA ALA A 97 -59.66 -58.18 -26.70
C ALA A 97 -61.19 -58.33 -26.86
N GLN A 98 -61.94 -58.48 -25.76
CA GLN A 98 -63.39 -58.58 -25.84
C GLN A 98 -63.99 -57.28 -26.41
N PRO A 99 -64.98 -57.35 -27.32
CA PRO A 99 -65.44 -56.17 -28.06
C PRO A 99 -65.87 -54.98 -27.21
N HIS A 100 -66.48 -55.23 -26.05
CA HIS A 100 -66.92 -54.16 -25.14
C HIS A 100 -65.76 -53.48 -24.41
N LEU A 101 -64.70 -54.22 -24.06
CA LEU A 101 -63.48 -53.66 -23.47
C LEU A 101 -62.70 -52.86 -24.51
N VAL A 102 -62.54 -53.38 -25.72
CA VAL A 102 -61.87 -52.65 -26.81
C VAL A 102 -62.61 -51.35 -27.14
N LEU A 103 -63.95 -51.36 -27.10
CA LEU A 103 -64.75 -50.15 -27.26
C LEU A 103 -64.47 -49.12 -26.15
N LEU A 104 -64.44 -49.54 -24.89
CA LEU A 104 -64.10 -48.67 -23.76
C LEU A 104 -62.67 -48.13 -23.86
N PHE A 105 -61.71 -48.99 -24.19
CA PHE A 105 -60.31 -48.63 -24.39
C PHE A 105 -60.13 -47.59 -25.49
N THR A 106 -60.83 -47.78 -26.62
CA THR A 106 -60.84 -46.82 -27.72
C THR A 106 -61.45 -45.49 -27.28
N PHE A 107 -62.55 -45.52 -26.51
CA PHE A 107 -63.15 -44.31 -25.95
C PHE A 107 -62.17 -43.55 -25.05
N LEU A 108 -61.45 -44.24 -24.16
CA LEU A 108 -60.45 -43.62 -23.28
C LEU A 108 -59.26 -43.05 -24.07
N GLN A 109 -58.85 -43.70 -25.16
CA GLN A 109 -57.83 -43.14 -26.07
C GLN A 109 -58.32 -41.87 -26.76
N LEU A 110 -59.58 -41.83 -27.21
CA LEU A 110 -60.17 -40.64 -27.83
C LEU A 110 -60.39 -39.50 -26.83
N LEU A 111 -60.65 -39.81 -25.56
CA LEU A 111 -60.80 -38.83 -24.49
C LEU A 111 -59.54 -37.98 -24.26
N ARG A 112 -58.37 -38.48 -24.67
CA ARG A 112 -57.09 -37.75 -24.60
C ARG A 112 -57.10 -36.47 -25.44
N TYR A 113 -57.86 -36.40 -26.54
CA TYR A 113 -57.89 -35.21 -27.40
C TYR A 113 -58.56 -34.00 -26.71
N PRO A 114 -59.78 -34.12 -26.14
CA PRO A 114 -60.32 -33.08 -25.26
C PRO A 114 -59.41 -32.73 -24.07
N GLN A 115 -58.78 -33.73 -23.44
CA GLN A 115 -57.84 -33.47 -22.34
C GLN A 115 -56.63 -32.63 -22.76
N GLN A 116 -56.11 -32.82 -23.98
CA GLN A 116 -55.06 -31.95 -24.52
C GLN A 116 -55.53 -30.51 -24.76
N GLN A 117 -56.81 -30.30 -25.13
CA GLN A 117 -57.36 -28.95 -25.28
C GLN A 117 -57.46 -28.23 -23.93
N PHE A 118 -57.67 -28.95 -22.83
CA PHE A 118 -57.61 -28.36 -21.49
C PHE A 118 -56.20 -27.87 -21.11
N LYS A 119 -55.14 -28.53 -21.58
CA LYS A 119 -53.75 -28.03 -21.41
C LYS A 119 -53.49 -26.73 -22.18
N ALA A 120 -54.22 -26.47 -23.28
CA ALA A 120 -54.13 -25.19 -23.97
C ALA A 120 -54.88 -24.06 -23.24
N LEU A 121 -55.83 -24.40 -22.36
CA LEU A 121 -56.60 -23.42 -21.60
C LEU A 121 -55.74 -22.67 -20.59
N THR A 122 -54.81 -23.37 -19.92
CA THR A 122 -53.87 -22.75 -18.97
C THR A 122 -52.96 -21.74 -19.66
N GLN A 123 -52.37 -22.08 -20.81
CA GLN A 123 -51.61 -21.11 -21.62
C GLN A 123 -52.44 -19.88 -21.98
N ARG A 124 -53.66 -20.08 -22.48
CA ARG A 124 -54.55 -18.98 -22.88
C ARG A 124 -54.93 -18.09 -21.70
N TYR A 125 -55.16 -18.67 -20.53
CA TYR A 125 -55.45 -17.91 -19.32
C TYR A 125 -54.25 -17.09 -18.85
N LEU A 126 -53.04 -17.67 -18.86
CA LEU A 126 -51.80 -16.95 -18.54
C LEU A 126 -51.57 -15.79 -19.52
N ASP A 127 -51.74 -16.02 -20.82
CA ASP A 127 -51.64 -14.99 -21.85
C ASP A 127 -52.68 -13.88 -21.64
N PHE A 128 -53.95 -14.23 -21.41
CA PHE A 128 -55.01 -13.26 -21.14
C PHE A 128 -54.71 -12.43 -19.89
N TYR A 129 -54.37 -13.08 -18.77
CA TYR A 129 -54.14 -12.39 -17.51
C TYR A 129 -52.91 -11.48 -17.57
N TYR A 130 -51.78 -11.97 -18.09
CA TYR A 130 -50.55 -11.19 -18.12
C TYR A 130 -50.51 -10.17 -19.26
N LYS A 131 -50.98 -10.50 -20.47
CA LYS A 131 -50.89 -9.60 -21.64
C LYS A 131 -52.09 -8.69 -21.82
N GLU A 132 -53.30 -9.14 -21.48
CA GLU A 132 -54.53 -8.34 -21.70
C GLU A 132 -54.99 -7.61 -20.43
N VAL A 133 -55.05 -8.30 -19.28
CA VAL A 133 -55.50 -7.69 -18.01
C VAL A 133 -54.40 -6.83 -17.38
N LEU A 134 -53.22 -7.42 -17.16
CA LEU A 134 -52.09 -6.71 -16.55
C LEU A 134 -51.27 -5.89 -17.56
N GLN A 135 -51.52 -6.06 -18.86
CA GLN A 135 -50.83 -5.36 -19.95
C GLN A 135 -49.31 -5.43 -19.88
N LEU A 136 -48.77 -6.53 -19.33
CA LEU A 136 -47.34 -6.78 -19.33
C LEU A 136 -46.88 -6.94 -20.77
N ARG A 137 -45.88 -6.15 -21.14
CA ARG A 137 -45.21 -6.24 -22.43
C ARG A 137 -43.92 -7.03 -22.25
N THR A 138 -43.65 -7.93 -23.19
CA THR A 138 -42.32 -8.53 -23.29
C THR A 138 -41.31 -7.40 -23.45
N LYS A 139 -40.25 -7.41 -22.64
CA LYS A 139 -39.17 -6.44 -22.79
C LYS A 139 -38.56 -6.59 -24.17
N GLU A 140 -38.18 -5.47 -24.76
CA GLU A 140 -37.43 -5.47 -26.01
C GLU A 140 -36.10 -6.21 -25.84
N GLU A 141 -35.63 -6.78 -26.94
CA GLU A 141 -34.32 -7.43 -27.00
C GLU A 141 -33.24 -6.37 -26.76
N VAL A 142 -32.34 -6.65 -25.80
CA VAL A 142 -31.18 -5.80 -25.54
C VAL A 142 -29.99 -6.46 -26.25
N PRO A 143 -29.34 -5.78 -27.21
CA PRO A 143 -28.17 -6.33 -27.87
C PRO A 143 -27.05 -6.54 -26.85
N ASP A 144 -26.31 -7.61 -27.02
CA ASP A 144 -25.15 -7.91 -26.19
C ASP A 144 -23.99 -6.95 -26.50
N LYS A 145 -23.12 -6.77 -25.50
CA LYS A 145 -21.93 -5.91 -25.59
C LYS A 145 -20.69 -6.72 -25.29
N ILE A 146 -19.64 -6.47 -26.05
CA ILE A 146 -18.33 -7.11 -25.88
C ILE A 146 -17.24 -6.04 -25.83
N HIS A 147 -16.12 -6.35 -25.18
CA HIS A 147 -14.91 -5.53 -25.25
C HIS A 147 -14.05 -5.99 -26.43
N GLY A 148 -13.76 -5.08 -27.35
CA GLY A 148 -12.79 -5.28 -28.43
C GLY A 148 -11.44 -4.69 -28.04
N ILE A 149 -10.36 -5.44 -28.25
CA ILE A 149 -8.98 -4.96 -28.11
C ILE A 149 -8.42 -4.80 -29.53
N PHE A 150 -7.83 -3.64 -29.80
CA PHE A 150 -7.27 -3.31 -31.11
C PHE A 150 -5.75 -3.17 -31.00
N GLU A 151 -5.03 -3.78 -31.93
CA GLU A 151 -3.58 -3.64 -32.07
C GLU A 151 -3.28 -2.96 -33.40
N LEU A 152 -2.26 -2.09 -33.41
CA LEU A 152 -1.81 -1.43 -34.64
C LEU A 152 -1.00 -2.38 -35.51
N ALA A 153 -1.16 -2.24 -36.84
CA ALA A 153 -0.27 -2.88 -37.79
C ALA A 153 1.15 -2.30 -37.69
N GLN A 154 2.15 -3.10 -38.06
CA GLN A 154 3.56 -2.70 -37.99
C GLN A 154 3.81 -1.46 -38.87
N GLY A 155 4.30 -0.37 -38.27
CA GLY A 155 4.63 0.89 -38.96
C GLY A 155 3.59 2.00 -38.86
N GLU A 156 2.45 1.79 -38.20
CA GLU A 156 1.50 2.87 -37.87
C GLU A 156 1.74 3.42 -36.44
N GLU A 157 1.64 4.73 -36.26
CA GLU A 157 1.78 5.40 -34.95
C GLU A 157 0.44 5.54 -34.23
N ALA A 158 -0.63 5.82 -34.97
CA ALA A 158 -1.99 5.91 -34.47
C ALA A 158 -3.03 5.69 -35.58
N HIS A 159 -4.20 5.19 -35.21
CA HIS A 159 -5.33 4.95 -36.11
C HIS A 159 -6.66 5.33 -35.45
N LEU A 160 -7.53 6.05 -36.17
CA LEU A 160 -8.87 6.41 -35.70
C LEU A 160 -9.89 5.38 -36.18
N ILE A 161 -10.56 4.73 -35.24
CA ILE A 161 -11.72 3.87 -35.48
C ILE A 161 -12.97 4.69 -35.20
N ASN A 162 -13.78 4.95 -36.23
CA ASN A 162 -15.03 5.69 -36.06
C ASN A 162 -16.07 4.84 -35.34
N LYS A 163 -16.97 5.49 -34.61
CA LYS A 163 -18.21 4.92 -34.11
C LYS A 163 -19.01 4.28 -35.24
N GLY A 164 -19.56 3.10 -34.98
CA GLY A 164 -20.33 2.33 -35.96
C GLY A 164 -19.48 1.43 -36.85
N THR A 165 -18.16 1.33 -36.63
CA THR A 165 -17.29 0.41 -37.36
C THR A 165 -17.71 -1.03 -37.06
N LEU A 166 -17.98 -1.81 -38.11
CA LEU A 166 -18.48 -3.18 -38.00
C LEU A 166 -17.34 -4.17 -37.77
N LEU A 167 -17.46 -4.98 -36.72
CA LEU A 167 -16.55 -6.05 -36.32
C LEU A 167 -17.26 -7.39 -36.49
N SER A 168 -16.68 -8.28 -37.30
CA SER A 168 -17.27 -9.62 -37.53
C SER A 168 -16.95 -10.56 -36.37
N ALA A 169 -17.97 -11.26 -35.87
CA ALA A 169 -17.87 -12.23 -34.78
C ALA A 169 -18.27 -13.65 -35.22
N GLY A 170 -18.13 -13.97 -36.50
CA GLY A 170 -18.48 -15.28 -37.06
C GLY A 170 -19.97 -15.43 -37.36
N GLN A 171 -20.49 -16.66 -37.24
CA GLN A 171 -21.87 -17.01 -37.57
C GLN A 171 -22.57 -17.66 -36.38
N ASP A 172 -23.88 -17.44 -36.26
CA ASP A 172 -24.71 -18.11 -35.27
C ASP A 172 -25.02 -19.58 -35.67
N SER A 173 -25.73 -20.27 -34.78
CA SER A 173 -26.14 -21.68 -35.01
C SER A 173 -27.07 -21.91 -36.22
N GLN A 174 -27.60 -20.85 -36.82
CA GLN A 174 -28.44 -20.88 -38.03
C GLN A 174 -27.66 -20.43 -39.28
N GLY A 175 -26.37 -20.10 -39.15
CA GLY A 175 -25.50 -19.65 -40.23
C GLY A 175 -25.61 -18.15 -40.55
N VAL A 176 -26.21 -17.35 -39.68
CA VAL A 176 -26.34 -15.89 -39.85
C VAL A 176 -25.09 -15.20 -39.31
N ASN A 177 -24.50 -14.29 -40.08
CA ASN A 177 -23.32 -13.53 -39.64
C ASN A 177 -23.65 -12.62 -38.45
N ILE A 178 -22.82 -12.68 -37.41
CA ILE A 178 -22.89 -11.82 -36.24
C ILE A 178 -21.89 -10.68 -36.44
N ASN A 179 -22.38 -9.45 -36.35
CA ASN A 179 -21.56 -8.23 -36.44
C ASN A 179 -21.83 -7.35 -35.23
N TYR A 180 -20.76 -6.85 -34.60
CA TYR A 180 -20.83 -5.80 -33.58
C TYR A 180 -20.43 -4.46 -34.20
N ALA A 181 -20.93 -3.37 -33.65
CA ALA A 181 -20.54 -2.02 -34.04
C ALA A 181 -19.84 -1.34 -32.88
N THR A 182 -18.75 -0.60 -33.14
CA THR A 182 -18.14 0.28 -32.13
C THR A 182 -19.14 1.34 -31.67
N ASP A 183 -19.18 1.64 -30.37
CA ASP A 183 -20.15 2.57 -29.78
C ASP A 183 -19.63 4.02 -29.65
N GLU A 184 -18.33 4.21 -29.81
CA GLU A 184 -17.63 5.50 -29.81
C GLU A 184 -16.47 5.56 -30.82
N ASP A 185 -15.96 6.78 -31.03
CA ASP A 185 -14.73 7.03 -31.80
C ASP A 185 -13.51 6.73 -30.91
N ILE A 186 -12.59 5.88 -31.37
CA ILE A 186 -11.42 5.43 -30.60
C ILE A 186 -10.15 5.70 -31.39
N VAL A 187 -9.17 6.38 -30.79
CA VAL A 187 -7.82 6.52 -31.36
C VAL A 187 -6.91 5.45 -30.74
N VAL A 188 -6.57 4.44 -31.52
CA VAL A 188 -5.62 3.39 -31.13
C VAL A 188 -4.21 3.90 -31.42
N ASN A 189 -3.31 3.83 -30.44
CA ASN A 189 -1.92 4.27 -30.57
C ASN A 189 -0.96 3.19 -30.03
N GLN A 190 0.34 3.50 -29.99
CA GLN A 190 1.38 2.58 -29.50
C GLN A 190 1.44 2.45 -27.97
N ALA A 191 0.56 3.12 -27.21
CA ALA A 191 0.57 3.02 -25.76
C ALA A 191 0.08 1.65 -25.29
N GLN A 192 0.89 1.00 -24.46
CA GLN A 192 0.58 -0.29 -23.86
C GLN A 192 0.65 -0.19 -22.34
N VAL A 193 -0.15 -1.00 -21.65
CA VAL A 193 -0.05 -1.13 -20.19
C VAL A 193 1.22 -1.93 -19.88
N ALA A 194 2.30 -1.21 -19.54
CA ALA A 194 3.61 -1.81 -19.29
C ALA A 194 3.66 -2.63 -17.99
N SER A 195 2.99 -2.17 -16.93
CA SER A 195 2.84 -2.92 -15.68
C SER A 195 1.66 -2.44 -14.86
N ILE A 196 1.08 -3.32 -14.04
CA ILE A 196 0.08 -2.99 -13.02
C ILE A 196 0.63 -3.48 -11.67
N LYS A 197 0.87 -2.53 -10.76
CA LYS A 197 1.39 -2.82 -9.41
C LYS A 197 0.32 -2.57 -8.36
N THR A 198 0.26 -3.44 -7.36
CA THR A 198 -0.59 -3.24 -6.19
C THR A 198 0.26 -3.05 -4.93
N LEU A 199 -0.19 -2.17 -4.04
CA LEU A 199 0.46 -1.92 -2.75
C LEU A 199 -0.42 -2.53 -1.66
N PHE A 200 0.11 -3.51 -0.94
CA PHE A 200 -0.54 -4.06 0.25
C PHE A 200 -0.07 -3.31 1.50
N LEU A 201 -1.02 -3.00 2.38
CA LEU A 201 -0.81 -2.30 3.66
C LEU A 201 -1.58 -3.06 4.74
N GLU A 202 -0.90 -3.74 5.66
CA GLU A 202 -1.57 -4.28 6.84
C GLU A 202 -1.80 -3.16 7.85
N LYS A 203 -3.07 -2.82 8.08
CA LYS A 203 -3.45 -1.75 9.02
C LYS A 203 -4.10 -2.38 10.24
N ASN A 204 -3.40 -2.33 11.37
CA ASN A 204 -3.92 -2.76 12.66
C ASN A 204 -4.30 -1.52 13.47
N TYR A 205 -5.57 -1.39 13.80
CA TYR A 205 -6.08 -0.29 14.60
C TYR A 205 -6.10 -0.71 16.07
N ILE A 206 -5.35 0.01 16.91
CA ILE A 206 -5.32 -0.20 18.36
C ILE A 206 -6.25 0.83 18.99
N GLY A 207 -7.36 0.37 19.58
CA GLY A 207 -8.35 1.21 20.26
C GLY A 207 -8.16 1.28 21.78
N LEU A 208 -9.10 1.96 22.46
CA LEU A 208 -9.08 2.09 23.93
C LEU A 208 -9.14 0.74 24.67
N GLU A 209 -9.85 -0.24 24.10
CA GLU A 209 -10.00 -1.59 24.66
C GLU A 209 -8.71 -2.41 24.55
N GLU A 210 -8.06 -2.44 23.39
CA GLU A 210 -6.76 -3.11 23.24
C GLU A 210 -5.71 -2.54 24.20
N ILE A 211 -5.64 -1.22 24.39
CA ILE A 211 -4.71 -0.60 25.36
C ILE A 211 -5.00 -1.08 26.78
N HIS A 212 -6.28 -1.19 27.14
CA HIS A 212 -6.69 -1.65 28.46
C HIS A 212 -6.22 -3.08 28.73
N ASN A 213 -6.20 -3.93 27.70
CA ASN A 213 -5.81 -5.34 27.82
C ASN A 213 -4.30 -5.59 27.71
N GLN A 214 -3.51 -4.65 27.17
CA GLN A 214 -2.08 -4.84 26.92
C GLN A 214 -1.17 -4.76 28.17
N ASP A 215 -1.59 -4.07 29.25
CA ASP A 215 -0.71 -3.75 30.40
C ASP A 215 -1.37 -4.04 31.76
N ASN A 216 -1.98 -5.21 31.91
CA ASN A 216 -2.58 -5.68 33.17
C ASN A 216 -3.58 -4.71 33.86
N LYS A 217 -4.17 -3.78 33.09
CA LYS A 217 -5.12 -2.77 33.60
C LYS A 217 -4.52 -1.87 34.70
N SER A 218 -3.24 -1.53 34.60
CA SER A 218 -2.48 -0.68 35.53
C SER A 218 -2.94 0.79 35.53
N ASP A 219 -2.45 1.58 36.48
CA ASP A 219 -2.58 3.05 36.51
C ASP A 219 -2.00 3.72 35.27
N GLN A 220 -0.83 3.24 34.83
CA GLN A 220 -0.17 3.72 33.62
C GLN A 220 -1.02 3.45 32.37
N SER A 221 -1.69 2.29 32.32
CA SER A 221 -2.62 1.97 31.22
C SER A 221 -3.80 2.95 31.19
N PHE A 222 -4.32 3.34 32.36
CA PHE A 222 -5.46 4.27 32.48
C PHE A 222 -5.05 5.70 32.13
N GLU A 223 -3.88 6.16 32.59
CA GLU A 223 -3.29 7.43 32.16
C GLU A 223 -3.13 7.46 30.64
N THR A 224 -2.60 6.39 30.05
CA THR A 224 -2.39 6.29 28.59
C THR A 224 -3.69 6.47 27.82
N ARG A 225 -4.79 5.84 28.29
CA ARG A 225 -6.14 6.03 27.69
C ARG A 225 -6.60 7.48 27.79
N LEU A 226 -6.43 8.12 28.95
CA LEU A 226 -6.76 9.54 29.12
C LEU A 226 -5.90 10.43 28.22
N ARG A 227 -4.59 10.19 28.14
CA ARG A 227 -3.68 10.94 27.25
C ARG A 227 -4.04 10.82 25.78
N TRP A 228 -4.49 9.64 25.33
CA TRP A 228 -4.98 9.47 23.95
C TRP A 228 -6.22 10.30 23.67
N ALA A 229 -7.13 10.41 24.63
CA ALA A 229 -8.35 11.20 24.48
C ALA A 229 -8.12 12.71 24.68
N VAL A 230 -7.36 13.11 25.69
CA VAL A 230 -7.34 14.51 26.17
C VAL A 230 -5.94 15.10 26.34
N GLY A 231 -4.88 14.35 26.04
CA GLY A 231 -3.50 14.84 26.03
C GLY A 231 -3.31 16.03 25.07
N SER A 232 -2.38 16.94 25.37
CA SER A 232 -2.23 18.20 24.64
C SER A 232 -0.76 18.45 24.25
N PRO A 233 -0.48 18.93 23.01
CA PRO A 233 -1.43 19.33 21.97
C PRO A 233 -2.04 18.16 21.17
N ASN A 234 -1.34 17.04 21.01
CA ASN A 234 -1.76 15.89 20.20
C ASN A 234 -2.27 14.72 21.06
N GLN A 235 -2.93 13.75 20.42
CA GLN A 235 -3.33 12.51 21.08
C GLN A 235 -2.09 11.77 21.59
N GLY A 236 -2.12 11.31 22.83
CA GLY A 236 -1.01 10.59 23.45
C GLY A 236 0.06 11.48 24.07
N ASP A 237 0.00 12.80 23.89
CA ASP A 237 0.86 13.74 24.61
C ASP A 237 0.48 13.80 26.10
N LYS A 238 1.21 14.59 26.91
CA LYS A 238 0.93 14.76 28.34
C LYS A 238 -0.46 15.35 28.58
N LEU A 239 -1.03 15.09 29.76
CA LEU A 239 -2.28 15.72 30.17
C LEU A 239 -2.08 17.24 30.36
N PRO A 240 -3.13 18.07 30.19
CA PRO A 240 -3.06 19.50 30.44
C PRO A 240 -2.61 19.81 31.88
N ASP A 241 -1.76 20.81 32.06
CA ASP A 241 -1.27 21.21 33.40
C ASP A 241 -2.42 21.84 34.21
N PHE A 242 -2.50 21.59 35.53
CA PHE A 242 -3.48 22.19 36.43
C PHE A 242 -2.78 23.24 37.31
N ASN A 243 -3.26 24.49 37.31
CA ASN A 243 -2.65 25.61 38.05
C ASN A 243 -1.12 25.79 37.82
N GLY A 244 -0.59 25.32 36.69
CA GLY A 244 0.84 25.38 36.34
C GLY A 244 1.65 24.16 36.79
N GLU A 245 1.02 23.18 37.43
CA GLU A 245 1.63 21.90 37.82
C GLU A 245 1.37 20.82 36.77
N SER A 246 2.37 19.96 36.54
CA SER A 246 2.26 18.83 35.62
C SER A 246 1.31 17.79 36.19
N VAL A 247 0.36 17.33 35.39
CA VAL A 247 -0.66 16.37 35.81
C VAL A 247 -0.33 14.98 35.27
N ASP A 248 -0.13 14.04 36.19
CA ASP A 248 -0.01 12.60 35.93
C ASP A 248 -1.16 11.83 36.63
N ILE A 249 -1.11 10.50 36.58
CA ILE A 249 -2.16 9.67 37.19
C ILE A 249 -2.29 9.85 38.70
N ASP A 250 -1.18 10.03 39.40
CA ASP A 250 -1.16 10.20 40.86
C ASP A 250 -1.79 11.54 41.22
N TYR A 251 -1.44 12.61 40.49
CA TYR A 251 -2.07 13.92 40.64
C TYR A 251 -3.58 13.89 40.40
N LEU A 252 -4.01 13.20 39.33
CA LEU A 252 -5.44 13.05 39.05
C LEU A 252 -6.17 12.31 40.17
N LYS A 253 -5.55 11.29 40.77
CA LYS A 253 -6.14 10.52 41.87
C LYS A 253 -6.21 11.33 43.16
N ASP A 254 -5.06 11.84 43.59
CA ASP A 254 -4.88 12.37 44.95
C ASP A 254 -5.46 13.78 45.09
N THR A 255 -5.44 14.58 44.02
CA THR A 255 -5.94 15.95 44.04
C THR A 255 -7.30 16.06 43.38
N ILE A 256 -7.39 15.76 42.08
CA ILE A 256 -8.61 16.02 41.30
C ILE A 256 -9.76 15.10 41.70
N TYR A 257 -9.52 13.78 41.76
CA TYR A 257 -10.55 12.78 42.07
C TYR A 257 -10.96 12.80 43.54
N GLN A 258 -10.02 12.92 44.49
CA GLN A 258 -10.40 13.10 45.89
C GLN A 258 -11.15 14.42 46.12
N GLY A 259 -10.76 15.50 45.43
CA GLY A 259 -11.42 16.82 45.50
C GLY A 259 -12.92 16.78 45.18
N ILE A 260 -13.32 15.91 44.23
CA ILE A 260 -14.73 15.70 43.89
C ILE A 260 -15.40 14.58 44.67
N LYS A 261 -14.66 13.57 45.16
CA LYS A 261 -15.19 12.42 45.90
C LYS A 261 -15.53 12.78 47.35
N ASN A 262 -14.67 13.56 48.00
CA ASN A 262 -14.77 13.96 49.41
C ASN A 262 -14.61 15.48 49.56
N PRO A 263 -15.59 16.28 49.07
CA PRO A 263 -15.48 17.74 49.00
C PRO A 263 -15.45 18.44 50.37
N GLU A 264 -15.63 17.72 51.47
CA GLU A 264 -15.56 18.22 52.85
C GLU A 264 -14.15 18.13 53.45
N GLN A 265 -13.21 17.40 52.83
CA GLN A 265 -11.89 17.11 53.40
C GLN A 265 -10.73 17.93 52.83
N ILE A 266 -10.90 18.63 51.69
CA ILE A 266 -9.76 19.18 50.91
C ILE A 266 -9.62 20.71 51.04
N SER A 267 -10.69 21.48 51.18
CA SER A 267 -10.69 22.88 51.69
C SER A 267 -12.12 23.42 51.79
N GLU A 268 -12.38 24.37 52.69
CA GLU A 268 -13.68 25.07 52.81
C GLU A 268 -13.87 26.18 51.75
N GLU A 269 -12.90 26.37 50.83
CA GLU A 269 -12.87 27.49 49.89
C GLU A 269 -13.61 27.15 48.58
N GLU A 270 -14.70 27.87 48.28
CA GLU A 270 -15.51 27.69 47.05
C GLU A 270 -14.68 27.85 45.76
N GLU A 271 -13.62 28.67 45.79
CA GLU A 271 -12.75 28.95 44.63
C GLU A 271 -11.98 27.72 44.12
N GLU A 272 -11.57 26.81 45.01
CA GLU A 272 -10.79 25.63 44.63
C GLU A 272 -11.67 24.56 43.96
N LYS A 273 -12.92 24.42 44.43
CA LYS A 273 -13.94 23.53 43.83
C LYS A 273 -14.30 23.95 42.41
N ASP A 274 -14.51 25.26 42.21
CA ASP A 274 -14.77 25.83 40.89
C ASP A 274 -13.58 25.62 39.93
N SER A 275 -12.34 25.68 40.44
CA SER A 275 -11.14 25.43 39.64
C SER A 275 -11.05 23.97 39.16
N ILE A 276 -11.31 23.00 40.03
CA ILE A 276 -11.33 21.57 39.69
C ILE A 276 -12.41 21.24 38.67
N GLU A 277 -13.64 21.74 38.89
CA GLU A 277 -14.75 21.54 37.96
C GLU A 277 -14.43 22.13 36.57
N ASN A 278 -13.87 23.34 36.54
CA ASN A 278 -13.45 24.00 35.32
C ASN A 278 -12.35 23.20 34.59
N TYR A 279 -11.36 22.67 35.32
CA TYR A 279 -10.31 21.84 34.74
C TYR A 279 -10.88 20.56 34.10
N ILE A 280 -11.73 19.83 34.81
CA ILE A 280 -12.36 18.59 34.30
C ILE A 280 -13.19 18.88 33.04
N LYS A 281 -14.01 19.94 33.04
CA LYS A 281 -14.94 20.24 31.95
C LYS A 281 -14.28 20.91 30.74
N ASN A 282 -13.28 21.77 30.94
CA ASN A 282 -12.73 22.64 29.90
C ASN A 282 -11.31 22.28 29.48
N GLN A 283 -10.52 21.60 30.32
CA GLN A 283 -9.18 21.14 29.97
C GLN A 283 -9.13 19.63 29.71
N LEU A 284 -9.78 18.82 30.56
CA LEU A 284 -9.94 17.38 30.30
C LEU A 284 -11.19 17.06 29.47
N PHE A 285 -12.00 18.08 29.13
CA PHE A 285 -13.13 17.95 28.21
C PHE A 285 -14.22 16.93 28.59
N PHE A 286 -14.28 16.44 29.83
CA PHE A 286 -15.37 15.59 30.28
C PHE A 286 -16.71 16.35 30.20
N VAL A 287 -17.81 15.65 29.97
CA VAL A 287 -19.14 16.28 29.85
C VAL A 287 -19.57 16.80 31.22
N SER A 288 -19.37 16.01 32.27
CA SER A 288 -19.60 16.39 33.66
C SER A 288 -18.50 15.88 34.60
N THR A 289 -18.52 16.36 35.83
CA THR A 289 -17.68 15.89 36.93
C THR A 289 -18.03 14.47 37.35
N GLU A 290 -19.30 14.09 37.23
CA GLU A 290 -19.79 12.73 37.51
C GLU A 290 -19.26 11.71 36.51
N ASP A 291 -19.15 12.08 35.23
CA ASP A 291 -18.55 11.23 34.19
C ASP A 291 -17.07 10.94 34.51
N PHE A 292 -16.31 11.98 34.91
CA PHE A 292 -14.92 11.81 35.34
C PHE A 292 -14.82 10.95 36.60
N LYS A 293 -15.66 11.24 37.61
CA LYS A 293 -15.73 10.46 38.86
C LYS A 293 -16.05 8.99 38.57
N TYR A 294 -17.00 8.71 37.68
CA TYR A 294 -17.36 7.35 37.30
C TYR A 294 -16.16 6.60 36.70
N CYS A 295 -15.41 7.21 35.77
CA CYS A 295 -14.21 6.59 35.22
C CYS A 295 -13.18 6.21 36.30
N PHE A 296 -12.97 7.07 37.30
CA PHE A 296 -12.07 6.80 38.41
C PHE A 296 -12.63 5.80 39.42
N ASP A 297 -13.94 5.81 39.71
CA ASP A 297 -14.59 4.81 40.58
C ASP A 297 -14.43 3.39 39.99
N ILE A 298 -14.60 3.24 38.67
CA ILE A 298 -14.37 1.96 37.97
C ILE A 298 -12.90 1.55 38.03
N HIS A 299 -11.99 2.48 37.76
CA HIS A 299 -10.55 2.22 37.77
C HIS A 299 -10.02 1.86 39.16
N ASP A 300 -10.47 2.55 40.21
CA ASP A 300 -10.10 2.30 41.61
C ASP A 300 -10.50 0.89 42.06
N ARG A 301 -11.70 0.41 41.66
CA ARG A 301 -12.11 -0.99 41.91
C ARG A 301 -11.25 -2.00 41.14
N GLN A 302 -10.83 -1.68 39.91
CA GLN A 302 -9.99 -2.57 39.12
C GLN A 302 -8.59 -2.75 39.71
N ILE A 303 -8.00 -1.69 40.25
CA ILE A 303 -6.68 -1.73 40.90
C ILE A 303 -6.75 -2.47 42.24
N ASN A 304 -7.86 -2.32 42.97
CA ASN A 304 -8.07 -2.94 44.28
C ASN A 304 -8.77 -4.32 44.21
N LYS A 305 -8.79 -4.98 43.05
CA LYS A 305 -9.49 -6.26 42.83
C LYS A 305 -9.05 -7.41 43.74
N ASP A 306 -7.83 -7.33 44.27
CA ASP A 306 -7.29 -8.35 45.18
C ASP A 306 -7.85 -8.22 46.61
N ASN A 307 -8.57 -7.13 46.90
CA ASN A 307 -9.30 -6.94 48.15
C ASN A 307 -10.67 -7.66 48.08
N PRO A 308 -10.95 -8.65 48.95
CA PRO A 308 -12.19 -9.42 48.92
C PRO A 308 -13.46 -8.61 49.22
N GLU A 309 -13.34 -7.38 49.74
CA GLU A 309 -14.47 -6.47 49.97
C GLU A 309 -14.83 -5.61 48.74
N VAL A 310 -14.02 -5.66 47.68
CA VAL A 310 -14.19 -4.84 46.47
C VAL A 310 -14.69 -5.72 45.32
N GLU A 311 -15.85 -5.36 44.75
CA GLU A 311 -16.40 -6.03 43.57
C GLU A 311 -15.62 -5.61 42.30
N GLU A 312 -15.13 -6.58 41.53
CA GLU A 312 -14.42 -6.32 40.27
C GLU A 312 -15.37 -5.69 39.22
N PRO A 313 -14.92 -4.66 38.47
CA PRO A 313 -15.76 -4.05 37.44
C PRO A 313 -16.12 -5.01 36.30
N THR A 314 -17.37 -4.91 35.85
CA THR A 314 -17.89 -5.69 34.72
C THR A 314 -17.46 -5.11 33.36
N GLU A 315 -17.52 -5.92 32.30
CA GLU A 315 -17.26 -5.46 30.93
C GLU A 315 -18.24 -4.35 30.48
N LEU A 316 -19.48 -4.36 30.95
CA LEU A 316 -20.47 -3.33 30.64
C LEU A 316 -20.09 -1.97 31.23
N GLU A 317 -19.55 -1.95 32.44
CA GLU A 317 -19.06 -0.73 33.09
C GLU A 317 -17.83 -0.18 32.37
N TRP A 318 -16.89 -1.05 31.97
CA TRP A 318 -15.74 -0.65 31.16
C TRP A 318 -16.14 -0.09 29.78
N ASN A 319 -17.14 -0.70 29.14
CA ASN A 319 -17.70 -0.17 27.90
C ASN A 319 -18.30 1.22 28.08
N GLU A 320 -18.89 1.54 29.23
CA GLU A 320 -19.38 2.89 29.51
C GLU A 320 -18.22 3.87 29.76
N VAL A 321 -17.17 3.44 30.46
CA VAL A 321 -15.93 4.23 30.61
C VAL A 321 -15.35 4.59 29.24
N TYR A 322 -15.26 3.64 28.30
CA TYR A 322 -14.76 3.91 26.95
C TYR A 322 -15.62 4.96 26.21
N LYS A 323 -16.95 4.89 26.32
CA LYS A 323 -17.84 5.90 25.72
C LYS A 323 -17.67 7.28 26.36
N ILE A 324 -17.46 7.35 27.68
CA ILE A 324 -17.23 8.63 28.38
C ILE A 324 -15.93 9.28 27.90
N ILE A 325 -14.84 8.51 27.86
CA ILE A 325 -13.55 8.95 27.33
C ILE A 325 -13.69 9.37 25.86
N GLU A 326 -14.47 8.64 25.06
CA GLU A 326 -14.72 8.99 23.67
C GLU A 326 -15.48 10.31 23.50
N LYS A 327 -16.49 10.56 24.34
CA LYS A 327 -17.20 11.84 24.38
C LYS A 327 -16.26 12.99 24.73
N ALA A 328 -15.36 12.80 25.69
CA ALA A 328 -14.38 13.80 26.09
C ALA A 328 -13.45 14.17 24.91
N TYR A 329 -12.94 13.17 24.21
CA TYR A 329 -12.13 13.37 23.00
C TYR A 329 -12.89 14.11 21.87
N ARG A 330 -14.14 13.71 21.58
CA ARG A 330 -14.98 14.40 20.58
C ARG A 330 -15.22 15.85 20.98
N LYS A 331 -15.42 16.12 22.27
CA LYS A 331 -15.56 17.48 22.81
C LYS A 331 -14.26 18.28 22.67
N LYS A 332 -13.09 17.69 22.92
CA LYS A 332 -11.77 18.29 22.67
C LYS A 332 -11.63 18.75 21.21
N ILE A 333 -11.88 17.85 20.25
CA ILE A 333 -11.78 18.20 18.81
C ILE A 333 -12.75 19.34 18.47
N THR A 334 -13.98 19.25 18.95
CA THR A 334 -15.01 20.27 18.70
C THR A 334 -14.56 21.63 19.25
N MET A 335 -14.01 21.66 20.47
CA MET A 335 -13.46 22.89 21.06
C MET A 335 -12.25 23.41 20.28
N GLY A 336 -11.34 22.54 19.83
CA GLY A 336 -10.21 22.91 18.98
C GLY A 336 -10.66 23.58 17.66
N ARG A 337 -11.69 23.02 17.01
CA ARG A 337 -12.29 23.60 15.79
C ARG A 337 -12.91 24.98 16.06
N ARG A 338 -13.61 25.15 17.19
CA ARG A 338 -14.15 26.46 17.60
C ARG A 338 -13.05 27.47 17.90
N ASN A 339 -11.97 27.04 18.54
CA ASN A 339 -10.81 27.90 18.81
C ASN A 339 -10.10 28.30 17.51
N ALA A 340 -10.02 27.42 16.51
CA ALA A 340 -9.50 27.76 15.18
C ALA A 340 -10.39 28.82 14.48
N LEU A 341 -11.72 28.71 14.58
CA LEU A 341 -12.64 29.74 14.08
C LEU A 341 -12.43 31.08 14.79
N LYS A 342 -12.30 31.04 16.13
CA LYS A 342 -11.99 32.22 16.94
C LYS A 342 -10.71 32.90 16.47
N GLN A 343 -9.63 32.13 16.35
CA GLN A 343 -8.33 32.62 15.90
C GLN A 343 -8.42 33.23 14.50
N LYS A 344 -9.11 32.56 13.57
CA LYS A 344 -9.28 33.06 12.19
C LYS A 344 -10.03 34.39 12.13
N ARG A 345 -11.07 34.56 12.95
CA ARG A 345 -11.81 35.82 13.07
C ARG A 345 -10.95 36.92 13.68
N GLU A 346 -10.22 36.63 14.76
CA GLU A 346 -9.40 37.60 15.48
C GLU A 346 -8.18 38.07 14.68
N GLN A 347 -7.65 37.21 13.80
CA GLN A 347 -6.53 37.54 12.92
C GLN A 347 -6.95 38.26 11.63
N SER A 348 -8.19 38.09 11.19
CA SER A 348 -8.68 38.63 9.93
C SER A 348 -10.01 39.35 10.18
N ASP A 349 -11.13 38.73 9.79
CA ASP A 349 -12.47 39.27 10.01
C ASP A 349 -13.52 38.15 10.00
N PHE A 350 -14.77 38.53 10.21
CA PHE A 350 -15.92 37.61 10.16
C PHE A 350 -16.07 36.93 8.79
N LYS A 351 -15.84 37.68 7.69
CA LYS A 351 -15.97 37.15 6.33
C LYS A 351 -14.96 36.04 6.08
N SER A 352 -13.69 36.27 6.42
CA SER A 352 -12.59 35.31 6.28
C SER A 352 -12.83 34.06 7.11
N MET A 353 -13.43 34.18 8.31
CA MET A 353 -13.86 33.04 9.12
C MET A 353 -14.96 32.24 8.42
N MET A 354 -15.96 32.91 7.84
CA MET A 354 -17.05 32.25 7.11
C MET A 354 -16.58 31.57 5.83
N GLU A 355 -15.66 32.19 5.08
CA GLU A 355 -15.01 31.59 3.90
C GLU A 355 -14.14 30.39 4.30
N TRP A 356 -13.38 30.52 5.40
CA TRP A 356 -12.61 29.40 5.95
C TRP A 356 -13.50 28.21 6.34
N ALA A 357 -14.64 28.45 6.98
CA ALA A 357 -15.56 27.39 7.37
C ALA A 357 -16.36 26.83 6.18
N LEU A 358 -16.98 27.71 5.41
CA LEU A 358 -18.09 27.42 4.49
C LEU A 358 -17.82 27.80 3.02
N GLY A 359 -16.57 28.09 2.65
CA GLY A 359 -16.14 28.33 1.27
C GLY A 359 -16.44 27.18 0.30
N HIS A 360 -16.44 27.45 -1.01
CA HIS A 360 -16.65 26.42 -2.02
C HIS A 360 -15.68 26.56 -3.21
N PRO A 361 -15.00 25.47 -3.64
CA PRO A 361 -15.18 24.09 -3.18
C PRO A 361 -14.55 23.78 -1.82
N ASN A 362 -13.45 24.43 -1.43
CA ASN A 362 -12.66 24.08 -0.25
C ASN A 362 -12.78 25.10 0.90
N PRO A 363 -12.40 24.72 2.15
CA PRO A 363 -12.19 25.66 3.24
C PRO A 363 -11.22 26.79 2.86
N GLY A 364 -11.64 28.05 3.00
CA GLY A 364 -10.82 29.23 2.71
C GLY A 364 -11.09 29.85 1.33
N ASP A 365 -11.78 29.12 0.45
CA ASP A 365 -12.29 29.66 -0.81
C ASP A 365 -13.44 30.66 -0.54
N PRO A 366 -13.80 31.50 -1.52
CA PRO A 366 -14.99 32.34 -1.43
C PRO A 366 -16.24 31.53 -1.09
N LEU A 367 -17.21 32.18 -0.43
CA LEU A 367 -18.51 31.57 -0.18
C LEU A 367 -19.19 31.16 -1.50
N PRO A 368 -20.08 30.15 -1.48
CA PRO A 368 -20.88 29.77 -2.65
C PRO A 368 -21.54 30.98 -3.29
N LYS A 369 -21.73 30.93 -4.61
CA LYS A 369 -22.31 32.05 -5.36
C LYS A 369 -23.69 32.39 -4.79
N MET A 370 -23.85 33.63 -4.32
CA MET A 370 -25.11 34.11 -3.76
C MET A 370 -26.22 34.15 -4.81
N PRO A 371 -27.50 34.11 -4.40
CA PRO A 371 -28.63 34.30 -5.32
C PRO A 371 -28.54 35.64 -6.06
N ASN A 372 -29.07 35.70 -7.28
CA ASN A 372 -29.04 36.92 -8.11
C ASN A 372 -29.65 38.13 -7.38
N GLY A 373 -28.88 39.22 -7.28
CA GLY A 373 -29.29 40.45 -6.60
C GLY A 373 -28.66 40.67 -5.22
N TYR A 374 -27.84 39.72 -4.74
CA TYR A 374 -27.11 39.85 -3.48
C TYR A 374 -25.59 39.73 -3.70
N THR A 375 -24.83 40.53 -2.97
CA THR A 375 -23.36 40.55 -3.01
C THR A 375 -22.72 40.36 -1.63
N THR A 376 -23.48 40.56 -0.55
CA THR A 376 -23.02 40.39 0.83
C THR A 376 -23.97 39.55 1.66
N LEU A 377 -23.46 38.89 2.72
CA LEU A 377 -24.29 38.15 3.67
C LEU A 377 -25.29 39.07 4.41
N GLN A 378 -24.97 40.36 4.57
CA GLN A 378 -25.83 41.33 5.25
C GLN A 378 -27.11 41.62 4.46
N GLU A 379 -27.02 41.74 3.13
CA GLU A 379 -28.17 41.99 2.26
C GLU A 379 -29.19 40.85 2.32
N ILE A 380 -28.70 39.62 2.49
CA ILE A 380 -29.53 38.42 2.54
C ILE A 380 -30.39 38.36 3.82
N VAL A 381 -29.97 39.02 4.91
CA VAL A 381 -30.70 39.03 6.19
C VAL A 381 -32.10 39.63 6.06
N ALA A 382 -32.29 40.61 5.18
CA ALA A 382 -33.56 41.30 4.97
C ALA A 382 -34.62 40.45 4.25
N ASP A 383 -34.19 39.42 3.50
CA ASP A 383 -35.02 38.62 2.59
C ASP A 383 -35.05 37.12 2.96
N LEU A 384 -34.92 36.80 4.26
CA LEU A 384 -34.89 35.42 4.78
C LEU A 384 -36.23 34.65 4.64
N ASP A 385 -37.26 35.30 4.10
CA ASP A 385 -38.55 34.72 3.71
C ASP A 385 -38.58 34.26 2.25
N GLN A 386 -37.67 34.74 1.40
CA GLN A 386 -37.61 34.36 -0.01
C GLN A 386 -37.05 32.94 -0.20
N GLU A 387 -37.72 32.11 -1.00
CA GLU A 387 -37.35 30.70 -1.21
C GLU A 387 -35.90 30.54 -1.70
N ARG A 388 -35.44 31.40 -2.62
CA ARG A 388 -34.07 31.39 -3.15
C ARG A 388 -33.00 31.65 -2.07
N VAL A 389 -33.32 32.51 -1.10
CA VAL A 389 -32.44 32.84 0.03
C VAL A 389 -32.44 31.69 1.04
N ILE A 390 -33.62 31.15 1.37
CA ILE A 390 -33.76 29.99 2.25
C ILE A 390 -32.97 28.80 1.71
N ARG A 391 -33.03 28.56 0.39
CA ARG A 391 -32.29 27.50 -0.29
C ARG A 391 -30.78 27.71 -0.15
N TYR A 392 -30.27 28.91 -0.43
CA TYR A 392 -28.86 29.23 -0.25
C TYR A 392 -28.39 28.99 1.21
N VAL A 393 -29.12 29.47 2.20
CA VAL A 393 -28.72 29.30 3.62
C VAL A 393 -28.71 27.82 4.03
N LYS A 394 -29.70 27.03 3.61
CA LYS A 394 -29.84 25.62 4.00
C LYS A 394 -28.94 24.67 3.20
N GLU A 395 -28.86 24.85 1.89
CA GLU A 395 -28.20 23.91 0.98
C GLU A 395 -26.75 24.30 0.70
N GLU A 396 -26.43 25.60 0.64
CA GLU A 396 -25.08 26.07 0.33
C GLU A 396 -24.26 26.37 1.59
N LEU A 397 -24.88 26.98 2.60
CA LEU A 397 -24.22 27.30 3.89
C LEU A 397 -24.44 26.24 4.97
N TYR A 398 -25.35 25.28 4.77
CA TYR A 398 -25.67 24.21 5.74
C TYR A 398 -26.13 24.72 7.12
N LEU A 399 -26.73 25.91 7.16
CA LEU A 399 -27.29 26.54 8.34
C LEU A 399 -28.82 26.49 8.32
N SER A 400 -29.45 26.48 9.49
CA SER A 400 -30.88 26.83 9.54
C SER A 400 -31.06 28.35 9.39
N VAL A 401 -32.23 28.79 8.92
CA VAL A 401 -32.53 30.23 8.81
C VAL A 401 -32.44 30.92 10.18
N ALA A 402 -32.86 30.23 11.26
CA ALA A 402 -32.74 30.74 12.62
C ALA A 402 -31.27 30.86 13.07
N ASP A 403 -30.44 29.85 12.78
CA ASP A 403 -29.01 29.87 13.12
C ASP A 403 -28.27 30.98 12.35
N PHE A 404 -28.57 31.13 11.06
CA PHE A 404 -27.97 32.18 10.23
C PHE A 404 -28.35 33.57 10.74
N ARG A 405 -29.65 33.80 11.05
CA ARG A 405 -30.09 35.06 11.65
C ARG A 405 -29.36 35.36 12.95
N LYS A 406 -29.27 34.36 13.84
CA LYS A 406 -28.59 34.49 15.14
C LYS A 406 -27.09 34.82 14.98
N ILE A 407 -26.41 34.20 14.01
CA ILE A 407 -25.01 34.52 13.70
C ILE A 407 -24.86 35.99 13.30
N MET A 408 -25.72 36.47 12.39
CA MET A 408 -25.65 37.85 11.88
C MET A 408 -26.02 38.88 12.96
N GLU A 409 -27.00 38.58 13.82
CA GLU A 409 -27.37 39.42 14.97
C GLU A 409 -26.20 39.56 15.94
N ILE A 410 -25.55 38.46 16.34
CA ILE A 410 -24.41 38.51 17.26
C ILE A 410 -23.22 39.26 16.62
N GLN A 411 -22.99 39.07 15.32
CA GLN A 411 -21.92 39.75 14.59
C GLN A 411 -22.14 41.26 14.49
N ALA A 412 -23.39 41.73 14.50
CA ALA A 412 -23.75 43.15 14.48
C ALA A 412 -23.73 43.81 15.87
N THR A 413 -23.73 43.03 16.96
CA THR A 413 -23.71 43.53 18.34
C THR A 413 -22.34 44.15 18.69
N THR A 414 -22.34 45.40 19.14
CA THR A 414 -21.12 46.14 19.50
C THR A 414 -20.69 45.95 20.95
N GLU A 415 -21.63 45.71 21.87
CA GLU A 415 -21.34 45.51 23.30
C GLU A 415 -21.47 44.04 23.70
N ASN A 416 -20.37 43.46 24.19
CA ASN A 416 -20.28 42.07 24.69
C ASN A 416 -20.96 40.98 23.82
N PRO A 417 -20.61 40.87 22.53
CA PRO A 417 -21.17 39.85 21.65
C PRO A 417 -20.82 38.41 22.08
N ASP A 418 -21.83 37.53 22.10
CA ASP A 418 -21.66 36.10 22.41
C ASP A 418 -21.03 35.31 21.23
N TRP A 419 -19.76 35.58 20.96
CA TRP A 419 -19.02 34.89 19.91
C TRP A 419 -18.92 33.37 20.12
N LYS A 420 -19.05 32.87 21.36
CA LYS A 420 -19.02 31.43 21.64
C LYS A 420 -20.17 30.72 20.91
N GLU A 421 -21.34 31.34 20.87
CA GLU A 421 -22.49 30.81 20.16
C GLU A 421 -22.30 30.85 18.63
N VAL A 422 -21.69 31.91 18.08
CA VAL A 422 -21.34 31.98 16.65
C VAL A 422 -20.42 30.83 16.26
N TYR A 423 -19.33 30.61 17.01
CA TYR A 423 -18.40 29.51 16.71
C TYR A 423 -19.09 28.15 16.81
N ARG A 424 -20.01 27.96 17.76
CA ARG A 424 -20.79 26.73 17.90
C ARG A 424 -21.68 26.48 16.68
N LEU A 425 -22.34 27.50 16.15
CA LEU A 425 -23.25 27.38 15.00
C LEU A 425 -22.48 27.17 13.69
N VAL A 426 -21.41 27.93 13.48
CA VAL A 426 -20.56 27.82 12.29
C VAL A 426 -19.82 26.48 12.26
N GLU A 427 -19.30 26.00 13.39
CA GLU A 427 -18.66 24.67 13.47
C GLU A 427 -19.65 23.55 13.11
N LYS A 428 -20.90 23.61 13.59
CA LYS A 428 -21.94 22.63 13.22
C LYS A 428 -22.23 22.64 11.71
N ALA A 429 -22.31 23.83 11.10
CA ALA A 429 -22.51 23.96 9.66
C ALA A 429 -21.30 23.44 8.87
N GLN A 430 -20.08 23.76 9.32
CA GLN A 430 -18.84 23.26 8.74
C GLN A 430 -18.78 21.73 8.78
N THR A 431 -19.14 21.14 9.92
CA THR A 431 -19.17 19.68 10.11
C THR A 431 -20.14 19.00 9.14
N LYS A 432 -21.32 19.58 8.90
CA LYS A 432 -22.28 19.10 7.89
C LYS A 432 -21.75 19.27 6.46
N LYS A 433 -21.29 20.47 6.11
CA LYS A 433 -20.83 20.80 4.75
C LYS A 433 -19.64 19.95 4.32
N ARG A 434 -18.74 19.65 5.25
CA ARG A 434 -17.50 18.89 4.97
C ARG A 434 -17.64 17.39 5.19
N ASN A 435 -18.83 16.91 5.54
CA ASN A 435 -19.06 15.51 5.93
C ASN A 435 -18.00 15.03 6.94
N PHE A 436 -17.73 15.85 7.96
CA PHE A 436 -16.59 15.64 8.86
C PHE A 436 -16.80 14.41 9.72
N THR A 437 -15.89 13.45 9.59
CA THR A 437 -15.81 12.27 10.45
C THR A 437 -14.82 12.52 11.58
N TYR A 438 -15.24 12.28 12.82
CA TYR A 438 -14.32 12.32 13.95
C TYR A 438 -13.22 11.27 13.74
N PRO A 439 -11.94 11.62 13.92
CA PRO A 439 -10.89 10.62 13.93
C PRO A 439 -11.18 9.63 15.07
N PRO A 440 -10.87 8.35 14.93
CA PRO A 440 -11.07 7.39 16.00
C PRO A 440 -9.94 7.56 17.05
N ILE A 441 -10.20 7.22 18.31
CA ILE A 441 -9.23 7.32 19.42
C ILE A 441 -8.36 6.09 19.41
N GLY A 442 -7.12 6.25 18.95
CA GLY A 442 -6.29 5.09 18.71
C GLY A 442 -5.00 5.40 17.98
N LYS A 443 -4.20 4.36 17.82
CA LYS A 443 -3.04 4.35 16.93
C LYS A 443 -3.32 3.36 15.81
N THR A 444 -3.11 3.78 14.57
CA THR A 444 -3.03 2.84 13.45
C THR A 444 -1.58 2.41 13.31
N GLU A 445 -1.32 1.13 13.54
CA GLU A 445 -0.04 0.51 13.19
C GLU A 445 -0.12 0.00 11.77
N ILE A 446 0.81 0.45 10.92
CA ILE A 446 0.98 -0.07 9.58
C ILE A 446 2.14 -1.07 9.63
N LYS A 447 1.85 -2.33 9.33
CA LYS A 447 2.83 -3.42 9.24
C LYS A 447 2.82 -3.98 7.82
N ASN A 448 3.85 -4.77 7.48
CA ASN A 448 3.90 -5.60 6.28
C ASN A 448 3.59 -4.85 4.96
N ILE A 449 4.20 -3.67 4.78
CA ILE A 449 4.09 -2.91 3.53
C ILE A 449 4.89 -3.63 2.44
N HIS A 450 4.21 -4.15 1.43
CA HIS A 450 4.90 -4.76 0.29
C HIS A 450 4.14 -4.50 -1.02
N GLY A 451 4.92 -4.37 -2.09
CA GLY A 451 4.38 -4.34 -3.45
C GLY A 451 4.17 -5.77 -3.95
N SER A 452 3.06 -6.00 -4.65
CA SER A 452 2.81 -7.25 -5.37
C SER A 452 2.60 -6.93 -6.86
N SER A 453 3.45 -7.48 -7.75
CA SER A 453 3.12 -7.55 -9.18
C SER A 453 2.01 -8.57 -9.34
N LEU A 454 0.97 -8.18 -10.07
CA LEU A 454 -0.03 -9.13 -10.51
C LEU A 454 0.45 -9.88 -11.77
N VAL A 455 1.12 -9.20 -12.70
CA VAL A 455 1.69 -9.73 -13.95
C VAL A 455 2.75 -8.76 -14.49
N ASP A 456 3.89 -9.25 -14.96
CA ASP A 456 4.82 -8.52 -15.83
C ASP A 456 4.58 -8.96 -17.28
N ALA A 457 4.39 -8.01 -18.20
CA ALA A 457 4.22 -8.33 -19.62
C ALA A 457 5.60 -8.65 -20.22
N GLU A 458 5.94 -9.92 -20.38
CA GLU A 458 7.13 -10.32 -21.13
C GLU A 458 6.90 -10.11 -22.63
N GLU A 459 7.84 -9.41 -23.27
CA GLU A 459 7.84 -9.16 -24.71
C GLU A 459 8.03 -10.50 -25.47
N GLY A 460 7.01 -10.93 -26.22
CA GLY A 460 7.18 -11.91 -27.30
C GLY A 460 6.71 -13.36 -27.08
N GLN A 461 6.01 -13.70 -25.99
CA GLN A 461 5.33 -15.00 -25.91
C GLN A 461 3.80 -14.83 -25.86
N VAL A 462 3.09 -15.51 -26.78
CA VAL A 462 1.64 -15.71 -26.72
C VAL A 462 1.34 -16.54 -25.48
N THR A 463 1.20 -15.89 -24.32
CA THR A 463 0.76 -16.55 -23.10
C THR A 463 -0.73 -16.84 -23.21
N LYS A 464 -1.07 -18.13 -23.25
CA LYS A 464 -2.44 -18.60 -23.02
C LYS A 464 -2.95 -17.93 -21.75
N ALA A 465 -4.06 -17.18 -21.86
CA ALA A 465 -4.74 -16.55 -20.74
C ALA A 465 -4.89 -17.53 -19.58
N GLN A 466 -4.04 -17.40 -18.57
CA GLN A 466 -4.22 -18.09 -17.30
C GLN A 466 -5.32 -17.35 -16.54
N ARG A 467 -6.29 -18.11 -16.04
CA ARG A 467 -7.39 -17.58 -15.24
C ARG A 467 -6.84 -16.89 -14.00
N PHE A 468 -7.43 -15.75 -13.65
CA PHE A 468 -7.19 -15.00 -12.42
C PHE A 468 -7.17 -15.93 -11.19
N GLN A 469 -6.15 -15.78 -10.35
CA GLN A 469 -6.23 -16.20 -8.95
C GLN A 469 -6.96 -15.09 -8.20
N THR A 470 -8.19 -15.36 -7.74
CA THR A 470 -9.09 -14.35 -7.16
C THR A 470 -8.71 -13.92 -5.74
N PHE A 471 -7.74 -14.57 -5.12
CA PHE A 471 -7.20 -14.22 -3.81
C PHE A 471 -5.70 -14.50 -3.84
N GLY A 472 -4.91 -13.52 -3.42
CA GLY A 472 -3.45 -13.63 -3.39
C GLY A 472 -3.02 -14.91 -2.67
N ASN A 473 -2.05 -15.60 -3.26
CA ASN A 473 -1.39 -16.70 -2.58
C ASN A 473 -0.74 -16.09 -1.33
N ILE A 474 -1.17 -16.50 -0.14
CA ILE A 474 -0.47 -16.20 1.11
C ILE A 474 0.78 -17.08 1.11
N THR A 475 1.70 -16.80 0.19
CA THR A 475 3.09 -17.14 0.43
C THR A 475 3.49 -16.23 1.57
N GLN A 476 3.51 -16.78 2.78
CA GLN A 476 4.29 -16.22 3.88
C GLN A 476 5.74 -16.13 3.39
N THR A 477 6.06 -15.10 2.60
CA THR A 477 7.44 -14.69 2.45
C THR A 477 7.80 -14.09 3.79
N SER A 478 8.37 -14.94 4.64
CA SER A 478 9.14 -14.56 5.82
C SER A 478 10.33 -13.72 5.39
N GLN A 479 10.10 -12.50 4.89
CA GLN A 479 11.14 -11.51 4.78
C GLN A 479 11.11 -10.69 6.07
N ASN A 480 11.67 -11.29 7.11
CA ASN A 480 11.82 -10.69 8.44
C ASN A 480 13.00 -9.70 8.52
N SER A 481 13.68 -9.39 7.40
CA SER A 481 14.94 -8.65 7.41
C SER A 481 14.80 -7.31 6.69
N ILE A 482 14.94 -6.21 7.45
CA ILE A 482 14.97 -4.83 6.91
C ILE A 482 16.41 -4.51 6.46
N GLY A 483 16.58 -3.80 5.36
CA GLY A 483 17.90 -3.41 4.87
C GLY A 483 17.87 -2.49 3.68
N PHE A 484 19.01 -2.34 3.01
CA PHE A 484 19.15 -1.54 1.79
C PHE A 484 20.06 -2.24 0.78
N ALA A 485 19.95 -1.84 -0.49
CA ALA A 485 20.75 -2.40 -1.57
C ALA A 485 21.41 -1.27 -2.38
N VAL A 486 22.66 -1.51 -2.80
CA VAL A 486 23.43 -0.61 -3.65
C VAL A 486 23.67 -1.30 -4.99
N THR A 487 23.29 -0.64 -6.08
CA THR A 487 23.50 -1.12 -7.45
C THR A 487 24.39 -0.15 -8.23
N SER A 488 25.40 -0.68 -8.93
CA SER A 488 26.34 0.16 -9.70
C SER A 488 27.18 -0.67 -10.68
N PRO A 489 27.46 -0.18 -11.91
CA PRO A 489 28.38 -0.84 -12.83
C PRO A 489 29.80 -0.99 -12.27
N VAL A 490 30.20 -0.14 -11.31
CA VAL A 490 31.52 -0.23 -10.64
C VAL A 490 31.68 -1.54 -9.86
N LEU A 491 30.57 -2.14 -9.43
CA LEU A 491 30.53 -3.41 -8.70
C LEU A 491 30.67 -4.65 -9.60
N LEU A 492 30.84 -4.49 -10.92
CA LEU A 492 31.15 -5.60 -11.82
C LEU A 492 32.56 -6.10 -11.51
N LEU A 493 32.71 -7.22 -10.82
CA LEU A 493 34.02 -7.69 -10.33
C LEU A 493 34.19 -9.17 -10.65
N GLN A 494 34.91 -9.46 -11.73
CA GLN A 494 34.93 -10.79 -12.36
C GLN A 494 35.87 -11.77 -11.65
N GLU A 495 37.06 -11.30 -11.30
CA GLU A 495 38.12 -12.17 -10.77
C GLU A 495 39.12 -11.40 -9.90
N GLY A 496 40.15 -12.12 -9.44
CA GLY A 496 41.22 -11.56 -8.63
C GLY A 496 40.82 -11.27 -7.19
N THR A 497 41.74 -10.67 -6.45
CA THR A 497 41.47 -10.20 -5.09
C THR A 497 40.75 -8.88 -5.18
N ARG A 498 39.52 -8.82 -4.66
CA ARG A 498 38.63 -7.66 -4.82
C ARG A 498 38.35 -7.05 -3.46
N LYS A 499 38.55 -5.74 -3.34
CA LYS A 499 38.17 -4.97 -2.15
C LYS A 499 37.06 -3.99 -2.54
N ILE A 500 35.95 -4.00 -1.82
CA ILE A 500 34.82 -3.07 -2.00
C ILE A 500 34.74 -2.21 -0.74
N THR A 501 34.70 -0.90 -0.90
CA THR A 501 34.43 0.04 0.19
C THR A 501 33.19 0.86 -0.17
N LEU A 502 32.18 0.81 0.69
CA LEU A 502 30.95 1.60 0.59
C LEU A 502 30.92 2.58 1.75
N THR A 503 30.87 3.88 1.47
CA THR A 503 30.81 4.93 2.51
C THR A 503 29.53 5.73 2.34
N PHE A 504 28.70 5.77 3.38
CA PHE A 504 27.40 6.43 3.42
C PHE A 504 27.48 7.61 4.38
N ALA A 505 27.43 8.84 3.86
CA ALA A 505 27.35 10.04 4.68
C ALA A 505 25.93 10.33 5.11
N SER A 506 25.75 10.64 6.38
CA SER A 506 24.47 11.08 6.91
C SER A 506 24.36 12.61 6.90
N GLU A 507 23.14 13.11 6.72
CA GLU A 507 22.84 14.54 6.79
C GLU A 507 22.93 15.01 8.26
N GLY A 508 23.85 15.94 8.54
CA GLY A 508 24.00 16.55 9.88
C GLY A 508 24.22 15.52 11.01
N ASN A 509 23.48 15.70 12.11
CA ASN A 509 23.54 14.82 13.30
C ASN A 509 22.47 13.72 13.28
N THR A 510 21.96 13.32 12.10
CA THR A 510 20.90 12.29 12.00
C THR A 510 21.39 10.90 12.37
N LEU A 511 22.70 10.63 12.21
CA LEU A 511 23.37 9.43 12.69
C LEU A 511 24.01 9.72 14.05
N ASN A 512 23.60 8.97 15.09
CA ASN A 512 24.21 9.04 16.42
C ASN A 512 25.43 8.12 16.48
N ARG A 513 26.63 8.71 16.56
CA ARG A 513 27.89 7.97 16.53
C ARG A 513 28.04 6.96 17.66
N ASP A 514 27.78 7.39 18.89
CA ASP A 514 28.02 6.57 20.08
C ASP A 514 27.10 5.35 20.08
N THR A 515 25.82 5.57 19.74
CA THR A 515 24.84 4.49 19.64
C THR A 515 25.17 3.53 18.50
N PHE A 516 25.61 4.04 17.35
CA PHE A 516 26.01 3.18 16.23
C PHE A 516 27.29 2.40 16.51
N GLN A 517 28.25 2.97 17.25
CA GLN A 517 29.46 2.27 17.66
C GLN A 517 29.14 1.06 18.57
N GLU A 518 28.17 1.22 19.48
CA GLU A 518 27.65 0.13 20.31
C GLU A 518 26.95 -0.94 19.45
N ILE A 519 26.08 -0.53 18.52
CA ILE A 519 25.37 -1.45 17.61
C ILE A 519 26.35 -2.26 16.75
N LEU A 520 27.37 -1.62 16.19
CA LEU A 520 28.37 -2.29 15.33
C LEU A 520 29.15 -3.39 16.08
N SER A 521 29.27 -3.27 17.40
CA SER A 521 29.93 -4.29 18.23
C SER A 521 29.13 -5.59 18.33
N SER A 522 27.84 -5.58 17.96
CA SER A 522 26.94 -6.75 17.96
C SER A 522 26.82 -7.46 16.61
N ASP A 523 27.64 -7.11 15.61
CA ASP A 523 27.59 -7.63 14.23
C ASP A 523 26.15 -7.59 13.64
N PRO A 524 25.57 -6.39 13.50
CA PRO A 524 24.14 -6.20 13.24
C PRO A 524 23.75 -6.42 11.79
N PHE A 525 24.70 -6.74 10.90
CA PHE A 525 24.46 -6.78 9.45
C PHE A 525 24.72 -8.15 8.82
N GLU A 526 23.97 -8.44 7.77
CA GLU A 526 24.28 -9.47 6.78
C GLU A 526 24.46 -8.81 5.42
N ILE A 527 25.51 -9.20 4.70
CA ILE A 527 25.78 -8.66 3.36
C ILE A 527 25.69 -9.77 2.33
N TYR A 528 25.06 -9.49 1.19
CA TYR A 528 24.96 -10.38 0.05
C TYR A 528 25.37 -9.64 -1.24
N LEU A 529 26.05 -10.34 -2.13
CA LEU A 529 26.53 -9.83 -3.41
C LEU A 529 25.85 -10.59 -4.54
N SER A 530 25.40 -9.89 -5.58
CA SER A 530 24.72 -10.55 -6.70
C SER A 530 25.68 -11.33 -7.60
N SER A 531 25.16 -12.41 -8.19
CA SER A 531 25.79 -13.12 -9.31
C SER A 531 24.73 -13.59 -10.30
N GLU A 532 25.14 -14.15 -11.43
CA GLU A 532 24.24 -14.72 -12.43
C GLU A 532 23.45 -15.94 -11.94
N ALA A 533 23.84 -16.58 -10.84
CA ALA A 533 23.23 -17.84 -10.40
C ALA A 533 22.63 -17.78 -8.98
N GLN A 534 23.23 -17.00 -8.08
CA GLN A 534 22.85 -16.98 -6.66
C GLN A 534 23.39 -15.73 -5.94
N TRP A 535 22.90 -15.51 -4.71
CA TRP A 535 23.49 -14.56 -3.78
C TRP A 535 24.79 -15.12 -3.18
N ILE A 536 25.84 -14.31 -3.18
CA ILE A 536 27.13 -14.64 -2.58
C ILE A 536 27.23 -13.92 -1.24
N GLN A 537 27.42 -14.67 -0.15
CA GLN A 537 27.72 -14.08 1.15
C GLN A 537 29.25 -14.01 1.34
N PRO A 538 29.83 -12.82 1.62
CA PRO A 538 31.24 -12.69 1.92
C PRO A 538 31.55 -13.36 3.26
N GLN A 539 32.75 -13.96 3.39
CA GLN A 539 33.15 -14.64 4.64
C GLN A 539 33.23 -13.67 5.83
N ALA A 540 33.65 -12.43 5.58
CA ALA A 540 33.70 -11.37 6.57
C ALA A 540 33.61 -10.00 5.88
N PHE A 541 33.12 -9.02 6.63
CA PHE A 541 33.20 -7.60 6.29
C PHE A 541 33.48 -6.79 7.55
N GLU A 542 33.95 -5.57 7.38
CA GLU A 542 34.17 -4.62 8.46
C GLU A 542 33.18 -3.46 8.30
N ALA A 543 32.48 -3.09 9.37
CA ALA A 543 31.59 -1.93 9.39
C ALA A 543 32.06 -0.93 10.46
N LYS A 544 32.18 0.34 10.08
CA LYS A 544 32.69 1.43 10.93
C LYS A 544 31.79 2.64 10.87
N VAL A 545 31.61 3.33 11.98
CA VAL A 545 31.06 4.70 12.03
C VAL A 545 32.19 5.68 12.31
N GLY A 546 32.23 6.80 11.59
CA GLY A 546 33.36 7.73 11.72
C GLY A 546 33.38 8.85 10.70
N ASP A 547 34.48 9.61 10.69
CA ASP A 547 34.82 10.59 9.65
C ASP A 547 35.84 9.94 8.72
N PHE A 548 35.60 9.96 7.42
CA PHE A 548 36.43 9.28 6.44
C PHE A 548 36.93 10.23 5.36
N ILE A 549 38.20 10.10 5.03
CA ILE A 549 38.79 10.63 3.80
C ILE A 549 38.89 9.45 2.84
N VAL A 550 38.16 9.52 1.72
CA VAL A 550 38.00 8.39 0.79
C VAL A 550 38.71 8.60 -0.54
N GLU A 551 39.39 9.73 -0.74
CA GLU A 551 40.18 10.00 -1.94
C GLU A 551 41.57 10.48 -1.52
N GLU A 552 42.57 10.20 -2.35
CA GLU A 552 43.94 10.71 -2.15
C GLU A 552 43.97 12.23 -2.31
N PRO A 553 44.89 12.94 -1.64
CA PRO A 553 45.04 14.38 -1.79
C PRO A 553 45.42 14.75 -3.23
N LEU A 554 44.90 15.88 -3.69
CA LEU A 554 45.32 16.52 -4.94
C LEU A 554 46.75 17.05 -4.82
N ASP A 555 47.07 17.62 -3.66
CA ASP A 555 48.36 18.21 -3.34
C ASP A 555 48.56 18.26 -1.82
N TYR A 556 49.80 18.45 -1.37
CA TYR A 556 50.15 18.57 0.04
C TYR A 556 51.13 19.70 0.27
N TYR A 557 50.95 20.41 1.38
CA TYR A 557 51.71 21.61 1.71
C TYR A 557 52.30 21.49 3.12
N SER A 558 53.48 22.07 3.34
CA SER A 558 54.04 22.16 4.68
C SER A 558 53.20 23.08 5.57
N SER A 559 53.04 22.75 6.86
CA SER A 559 52.37 23.62 7.84
C SER A 559 53.04 24.99 8.01
N THR A 560 54.29 25.15 7.56
CA THR A 560 55.03 26.42 7.54
C THR A 560 54.85 27.23 6.26
N GLU A 561 54.28 26.63 5.20
CA GLU A 561 54.10 27.27 3.90
C GLU A 561 52.75 27.99 3.77
N LEU A 562 51.74 27.55 4.52
CA LEU A 562 50.40 28.14 4.52
C LEU A 562 50.06 28.77 5.86
N SER A 563 49.49 29.97 5.82
CA SER A 563 49.01 30.69 7.00
C SER A 563 47.54 31.08 6.84
N LEU A 564 46.79 30.99 7.94
CA LEU A 564 45.38 31.38 8.02
C LEU A 564 45.28 32.79 8.60
N SER A 565 44.37 33.61 8.06
CA SER A 565 44.13 34.98 8.51
C SER A 565 42.63 35.28 8.68
N SER A 566 42.29 36.12 9.65
CA SER A 566 40.95 36.67 9.85
C SER A 566 40.90 38.14 9.41
N THR A 567 39.79 38.56 8.83
CA THR A 567 39.48 39.98 8.56
C THR A 567 38.70 40.65 9.70
N ALA A 568 38.30 39.87 10.72
CA ALA A 568 37.51 40.32 11.87
C ALA A 568 38.34 40.32 13.17
N SER A 569 38.03 41.23 14.08
CA SER A 569 38.66 41.36 15.41
C SER A 569 38.38 40.20 16.37
N ASP A 570 37.51 39.26 15.98
CA ASP A 570 37.26 38.00 16.67
C ASP A 570 38.10 36.90 16.00
N ASN A 571 39.11 36.40 16.71
CA ASN A 571 40.13 35.46 16.21
C ASN A 571 39.59 34.09 15.74
N ASP A 572 38.30 33.80 15.91
CA ASP A 572 37.74 32.46 15.63
C ASP A 572 37.20 32.28 14.21
N ASN A 573 36.97 33.36 13.44
CA ASN A 573 36.46 33.28 12.07
C ASN A 573 37.56 33.54 11.04
N LEU A 574 38.32 32.50 10.72
CA LEU A 574 39.31 32.49 9.64
C LEU A 574 38.61 32.60 8.28
N THR A 575 39.06 33.56 7.47
CA THR A 575 38.38 33.97 6.23
C THR A 575 39.28 33.90 5.00
N SER A 576 40.59 33.83 5.20
CA SER A 576 41.59 33.75 4.14
C SER A 576 42.72 32.80 4.49
N VAL A 577 43.35 32.26 3.45
CA VAL A 577 44.56 31.43 3.53
C VAL A 577 45.58 31.97 2.53
N SER A 578 46.85 32.01 2.92
CA SER A 578 47.93 32.53 2.07
C SER A 578 49.19 31.67 2.12
N PHE A 579 49.83 31.52 0.96
CA PHE A 579 51.17 30.95 0.85
C PHE A 579 52.24 31.96 1.26
N SER A 580 53.28 31.50 1.95
CA SER A 580 54.42 32.33 2.35
C SER A 580 55.18 32.89 1.13
N GLU A 581 55.86 34.03 1.31
CA GLU A 581 56.55 34.74 0.21
C GLU A 581 57.57 33.85 -0.55
N GLY A 582 58.15 32.85 0.11
CA GLY A 582 59.13 31.92 -0.48
C GLY A 582 58.57 30.60 -1.04
N SER A 583 57.26 30.33 -0.93
CA SER A 583 56.64 29.11 -1.49
C SER A 583 56.60 29.15 -3.02
N GLU A 584 56.86 28.02 -3.68
CA GLU A 584 56.67 27.86 -5.13
C GLU A 584 55.19 27.59 -5.50
N HIS A 585 54.34 27.30 -4.51
CA HIS A 585 52.92 27.01 -4.72
C HIS A 585 52.06 28.29 -4.86
N THR A 586 51.01 28.18 -5.67
CA THR A 586 50.02 29.21 -5.98
C THR A 586 48.64 28.57 -6.10
N PHE A 587 47.58 29.33 -5.81
CA PHE A 587 46.22 28.88 -6.03
C PHE A 587 45.77 29.14 -7.47
N SER A 588 45.06 28.17 -8.05
CA SER A 588 44.44 28.21 -9.38
C SER A 588 42.93 28.37 -9.27
N GLU A 589 42.35 29.33 -10.01
CA GLU A 589 40.91 29.56 -10.00
C GLU A 589 40.14 28.37 -10.62
N SER A 590 40.73 27.69 -11.61
CA SER A 590 40.11 26.54 -12.27
C SER A 590 40.25 25.24 -11.49
N ASP A 591 41.32 25.07 -10.72
CA ASP A 591 41.66 23.78 -10.11
C ASP A 591 41.33 23.72 -8.61
N ASP A 592 41.55 24.83 -7.88
CA ASP A 592 41.52 24.85 -6.41
C ASP A 592 40.22 25.43 -5.83
N VAL A 593 39.57 26.36 -6.53
CA VAL A 593 38.30 26.93 -6.05
C VAL A 593 37.23 25.85 -6.00
N GLY A 594 36.60 25.70 -4.84
CA GLY A 594 35.63 24.65 -4.54
C GLY A 594 36.22 23.41 -3.88
N GLN A 595 37.55 23.24 -3.86
CA GLN A 595 38.24 22.16 -3.18
C GLN A 595 38.37 22.41 -1.67
N LEU A 596 38.85 21.40 -0.94
CA LEU A 596 38.88 21.36 0.52
C LEU A 596 40.32 21.28 1.02
N LEU A 597 40.71 22.23 1.88
CA LEU A 597 41.92 22.16 2.67
C LEU A 597 41.61 21.49 4.01
N VAL A 598 42.38 20.46 4.36
CA VAL A 598 42.28 19.77 5.66
C VAL A 598 43.53 20.08 6.47
N TRP A 599 43.32 20.70 7.62
CA TRP A 599 44.37 21.12 8.53
C TRP A 599 44.77 19.99 9.50
N ASN A 600 45.91 20.18 10.17
CA ASN A 600 46.48 19.19 11.09
C ASN A 600 45.61 18.93 12.34
N ASP A 601 44.74 19.87 12.72
CA ASP A 601 43.78 19.76 13.82
C ASP A 601 42.41 19.20 13.37
N GLY A 602 42.30 18.75 12.12
CA GLY A 602 41.08 18.20 11.54
C GLY A 602 40.09 19.25 11.03
N LYS A 603 40.40 20.55 11.10
CA LYS A 603 39.56 21.60 10.49
C LYS A 603 39.54 21.48 8.97
N ILE A 604 38.36 21.67 8.39
CA ILE A 604 38.13 21.55 6.96
C ILE A 604 37.66 22.90 6.43
N PHE A 605 38.41 23.45 5.49
CA PHE A 605 38.15 24.73 4.86
C PHE A 605 37.87 24.54 3.37
N LYS A 606 36.76 25.08 2.88
CA LYS A 606 36.48 25.14 1.45
C LYS A 606 37.06 26.42 0.86
N ILE A 607 37.80 26.31 -0.23
CA ILE A 607 38.26 27.49 -0.99
C ILE A 607 37.06 28.05 -1.77
N ILE A 608 36.66 29.28 -1.51
CA ILE A 608 35.46 29.90 -2.10
C ILE A 608 35.77 30.88 -3.24
N GLY A 609 37.01 31.34 -3.34
CA GLY A 609 37.46 32.23 -4.41
C GLY A 609 38.87 32.76 -4.15
N LEU A 610 39.54 33.24 -5.20
CA LEU A 610 40.88 33.78 -5.07
C LEU A 610 40.85 35.28 -4.74
N VAL A 611 41.82 35.73 -3.93
CA VAL A 611 42.13 37.15 -3.76
C VAL A 611 43.27 37.53 -4.71
N ARG A 612 44.30 36.69 -4.79
CA ARG A 612 45.45 36.76 -5.71
C ARG A 612 46.12 35.38 -5.78
N ASP A 613 47.09 35.19 -6.66
CA ASP A 613 47.71 33.89 -6.95
C ASP A 613 48.30 33.16 -5.72
N LYS A 614 48.60 33.86 -4.61
CA LYS A 614 49.08 33.26 -3.35
C LYS A 614 48.12 33.39 -2.17
N GLU A 615 46.90 33.89 -2.38
CA GLU A 615 45.92 34.13 -1.32
C GLU A 615 44.50 33.83 -1.78
N ALA A 616 43.78 33.03 -1.01
CA ALA A 616 42.42 32.62 -1.31
C ALA A 616 41.48 32.84 -0.12
N ASN A 617 40.23 33.15 -0.42
CA ASN A 617 39.15 33.19 0.54
C ASN A 617 38.72 31.75 0.86
N ILE A 618 38.49 31.50 2.14
CA ILE A 618 38.09 30.19 2.65
C ILE A 618 36.85 30.28 3.54
N GLN A 619 36.12 29.18 3.61
CA GLN A 619 34.99 28.99 4.52
C GLN A 619 35.21 27.70 5.30
N GLN A 620 35.20 27.76 6.63
CA GLN A 620 35.21 26.54 7.44
C GLN A 620 33.88 25.80 7.28
N ILE A 621 33.94 24.54 6.86
CA ILE A 621 32.74 23.71 6.63
C ILE A 621 32.56 22.63 7.69
N GLY A 622 33.59 22.34 8.48
CA GLY A 622 33.49 21.35 9.55
C GLY A 622 34.84 21.07 10.22
N ILE A 623 34.79 20.17 11.20
CA ILE A 623 35.96 19.61 11.88
C ILE A 623 35.75 18.10 11.89
N GLY A 624 36.66 17.35 11.26
CA GLY A 624 36.60 15.89 11.23
C GLY A 624 37.51 15.26 12.26
N ASN A 625 37.07 14.18 12.87
CA ASN A 625 37.88 13.34 13.75
C ASN A 625 38.53 12.22 12.93
N PHE A 626 39.65 12.53 12.29
CA PHE A 626 40.40 11.60 11.45
C PHE A 626 41.53 10.91 12.25
N PRO A 627 41.92 9.67 11.92
CA PRO A 627 43.09 9.04 12.51
C PRO A 627 44.37 9.83 12.20
N GLN A 628 45.34 9.82 13.11
CA GLN A 628 46.62 10.55 12.93
C GLN A 628 47.40 10.14 11.68
N GLU A 629 47.17 8.94 11.16
CA GLU A 629 47.75 8.48 9.88
C GLU A 629 47.17 9.24 8.67
N ALA A 630 45.94 9.75 8.77
CA ALA A 630 45.25 10.48 7.71
C ALA A 630 45.47 12.00 7.80
N VAL A 631 45.94 12.50 8.96
CA VAL A 631 46.19 13.92 9.21
C VAL A 631 47.54 14.04 9.94
N SER A 632 48.58 14.41 9.18
CA SER A 632 49.95 14.60 9.70
C SER A 632 50.07 15.93 10.46
N THR A 633 50.93 15.99 11.48
CA THR A 633 51.15 17.21 12.28
C THR A 633 51.76 18.35 11.48
N ASP A 634 52.50 18.04 10.41
CA ASP A 634 53.31 19.00 9.64
C ASP A 634 52.81 19.20 8.20
N GLN A 635 51.69 18.59 7.81
CA GLN A 635 51.17 18.69 6.44
C GLN A 635 49.71 19.13 6.41
N ILE A 636 49.41 20.02 5.48
CA ILE A 636 48.06 20.47 5.12
C ILE A 636 47.76 19.88 3.76
N ASN A 637 46.64 19.19 3.64
CA ASN A 637 46.31 18.44 2.42
C ASN A 637 45.17 19.13 1.67
N LEU A 638 45.33 19.26 0.36
CA LEU A 638 44.27 19.71 -0.54
C LEU A 638 43.53 18.48 -1.09
N TYR A 639 42.22 18.46 -0.92
CA TYR A 639 41.36 17.37 -1.33
C TYR A 639 40.24 17.85 -2.24
N ARG A 640 39.75 16.92 -3.07
CA ARG A 640 38.51 17.16 -3.82
C ARG A 640 37.34 17.39 -2.88
N ASN A 641 36.35 18.20 -3.29
CA ASN A 641 35.09 18.35 -2.53
C ASN A 641 34.35 17.03 -2.29
N SER A 642 34.60 16.00 -3.12
CA SER A 642 34.05 14.66 -2.96
C SER A 642 34.80 13.77 -1.97
N ALA A 643 35.96 14.18 -1.44
CA ALA A 643 36.85 13.29 -0.69
C ALA A 643 36.43 13.04 0.76
N ILE A 644 35.70 13.96 1.39
CA ILE A 644 35.46 13.93 2.84
C ILE A 644 34.03 13.51 3.15
N TYR A 645 33.87 12.53 4.04
CA TYR A 645 32.60 11.95 4.49
C TYR A 645 32.52 12.05 6.00
N LEU A 646 31.82 13.08 6.49
CA LEU A 646 31.63 13.30 7.92
C LEU A 646 30.44 12.49 8.44
N ASN A 647 30.45 12.14 9.72
CA ASN A 647 29.37 11.41 10.40
C ASN A 647 28.76 10.26 9.57
N SER A 648 29.63 9.36 9.12
CA SER A 648 29.33 8.39 8.06
C SER A 648 29.42 6.95 8.56
N LEU A 649 28.76 6.04 7.83
CA LEU A 649 28.88 4.60 7.99
C LEU A 649 29.65 4.01 6.81
N GLN A 650 30.70 3.24 7.08
CA GLN A 650 31.55 2.62 6.07
C GLN A 650 31.53 1.10 6.19
N PHE A 651 31.35 0.41 5.06
CA PHE A 651 31.46 -1.03 4.93
C PHE A 651 32.63 -1.38 4.04
N GLN A 652 33.49 -2.29 4.52
CA GLN A 652 34.66 -2.73 3.81
C GLN A 652 34.64 -4.25 3.65
N LEU A 653 34.60 -4.70 2.40
CA LEU A 653 34.57 -6.11 2.03
C LEU A 653 35.86 -6.48 1.33
N THR A 654 36.46 -7.61 1.73
CA THR A 654 37.60 -8.21 1.02
C THR A 654 37.17 -9.58 0.52
N LEU A 655 37.20 -9.76 -0.80
CA LEU A 655 36.73 -10.96 -1.48
C LEU A 655 37.93 -11.72 -2.02
N ASP A 656 38.00 -12.98 -1.61
CA ASP A 656 39.01 -13.92 -2.09
C ASP A 656 38.83 -14.23 -3.59
N PRO A 657 39.91 -14.50 -4.34
CA PRO A 657 39.82 -14.92 -5.75
C PRO A 657 38.93 -16.16 -6.01
N THR A 658 38.70 -17.02 -5.02
CA THR A 658 37.82 -18.21 -5.19
C THR A 658 36.34 -17.86 -5.22
N LEU A 659 35.93 -16.67 -4.75
CA LEU A 659 34.53 -16.27 -4.81
C LEU A 659 34.10 -16.02 -6.27
N PRO A 660 32.87 -16.38 -6.66
CA PRO A 660 32.40 -16.17 -8.03
C PRO A 660 32.42 -14.68 -8.44
N ALA A 661 32.28 -14.46 -9.75
CA ALA A 661 32.14 -13.11 -10.31
C ALA A 661 30.91 -12.39 -9.74
N ILE A 662 31.08 -11.12 -9.41
CA ILE A 662 29.99 -10.23 -9.03
C ILE A 662 29.40 -9.65 -10.31
N LEU A 663 28.19 -10.11 -10.63
CA LEU A 663 27.50 -9.86 -11.90
C LEU A 663 26.06 -9.39 -11.62
N PRO A 664 25.37 -8.78 -12.59
CA PRO A 664 23.95 -8.44 -12.44
C PRO A 664 23.14 -9.67 -12.00
N PRO A 665 22.19 -9.52 -11.05
CA PRO A 665 21.36 -10.63 -10.63
C PRO A 665 20.48 -11.12 -11.79
N LYS A 666 20.16 -12.42 -11.81
CA LYS A 666 19.04 -12.89 -12.64
C LYS A 666 17.73 -12.43 -12.02
N PRO A 667 16.74 -12.00 -12.83
CA PRO A 667 15.40 -11.74 -12.33
C PRO A 667 14.82 -13.00 -11.70
N ASP A 668 14.55 -12.98 -10.40
CA ASP A 668 13.93 -14.05 -9.61
C ASP A 668 13.04 -13.47 -8.50
N GLU A 669 12.33 -14.33 -7.76
CA GLU A 669 11.45 -13.91 -6.65
C GLU A 669 12.19 -13.14 -5.54
N SER A 670 13.51 -13.32 -5.40
CA SER A 670 14.35 -12.64 -4.39
C SER A 670 14.88 -11.27 -4.83
N THR A 671 14.75 -10.95 -6.12
CA THR A 671 15.25 -9.73 -6.78
C THR A 671 14.14 -8.92 -7.43
N PHE A 672 12.88 -9.34 -7.29
CA PHE A 672 11.69 -8.67 -7.84
C PHE A 672 11.58 -7.17 -7.50
N PHE A 673 12.18 -6.72 -6.38
CA PHE A 673 12.21 -5.30 -5.99
C PHE A 673 13.37 -4.49 -6.62
N LEU A 674 14.28 -5.13 -7.36
CA LEU A 674 15.49 -4.56 -7.97
C LEU A 674 15.55 -4.90 -9.46
N ASP A 675 14.83 -4.15 -10.29
CA ASP A 675 15.01 -4.17 -11.74
C ASP A 675 16.28 -3.35 -12.09
N THR A 676 17.43 -4.04 -12.17
CA THR A 676 18.72 -3.38 -12.46
C THR A 676 19.61 -4.21 -13.39
N PRO A 677 20.20 -3.60 -14.43
CA PRO A 677 21.18 -4.25 -15.29
C PRO A 677 22.59 -4.29 -14.67
N TYR A 678 22.75 -3.85 -13.41
CA TYR A 678 24.03 -3.75 -12.74
C TYR A 678 24.13 -4.66 -11.51
N PRO A 679 25.34 -5.06 -11.11
CA PRO A 679 25.52 -5.84 -9.89
C PRO A 679 25.07 -5.09 -8.62
N VAL A 680 24.71 -5.87 -7.60
CA VAL A 680 24.06 -5.42 -6.37
C VAL A 680 24.82 -5.89 -5.13
N VAL A 681 25.01 -4.99 -4.17
CA VAL A 681 25.37 -5.30 -2.78
C VAL A 681 24.13 -5.07 -1.92
N LYS A 682 23.60 -6.12 -1.30
CA LYS A 682 22.46 -6.07 -0.37
C LYS A 682 22.99 -6.11 1.06
N ILE A 683 22.59 -5.16 1.90
CA ILE A 683 22.96 -5.06 3.32
C ILE A 683 21.67 -5.14 4.15
N LEU A 684 21.52 -6.20 4.91
CA LEU A 684 20.35 -6.47 5.76
C LEU A 684 20.72 -6.32 7.23
N LEU A 685 19.77 -5.87 8.05
CA LEU A 685 19.85 -5.89 9.50
C LEU A 685 19.46 -7.28 10.01
N LYS A 686 20.27 -7.86 10.89
CA LYS A 686 19.94 -9.10 11.59
C LYS A 686 18.81 -8.85 12.59
N GLU A 687 17.89 -9.79 12.67
CA GLU A 687 16.86 -9.82 13.72
C GLU A 687 17.50 -10.46 14.97
N ILE A 688 17.59 -9.74 16.09
CA ILE A 688 18.05 -10.33 17.35
C ILE A 688 16.86 -11.10 17.95
N SER A 689 16.89 -12.43 17.89
CA SER A 689 15.97 -13.26 18.67
C SER A 689 16.37 -13.22 20.15
N SER A 690 15.47 -12.76 21.03
CA SER A 690 15.68 -12.80 22.47
C SER A 690 15.50 -14.22 23.01
N ALA A 691 16.61 -14.94 23.17
CA ALA A 691 16.71 -15.75 24.38
C ALA A 691 16.97 -14.76 25.53
N GLU A 692 15.96 -14.57 26.39
CA GLU A 692 15.99 -13.89 27.69
C GLU A 692 15.66 -12.37 27.74
N ASN A 693 14.39 -12.07 28.05
CA ASN A 693 13.92 -11.02 28.98
C ASN A 693 14.59 -9.64 29.01
N THR A 694 14.82 -9.02 27.85
CA THR A 694 15.01 -7.56 27.75
C THR A 694 14.29 -7.02 26.52
N GLN A 695 13.70 -5.83 26.65
CA GLN A 695 12.93 -5.12 25.62
C GLN A 695 13.57 -5.27 24.23
N GLU A 696 12.77 -5.64 23.22
CA GLU A 696 13.18 -5.71 21.82
C GLU A 696 13.87 -4.40 21.39
N LYS A 697 15.21 -4.37 21.34
CA LYS A 697 15.93 -3.30 20.65
C LYS A 697 15.95 -3.65 19.17
N LEU A 698 14.90 -3.26 18.44
CA LEU A 698 14.94 -3.26 16.98
C LEU A 698 16.02 -2.27 16.52
N TYR A 699 17.05 -2.74 15.81
CA TYR A 699 18.03 -1.86 15.17
C TYR A 699 17.33 -0.77 14.34
N TYR A 700 16.18 -1.09 13.73
CA TYR A 700 15.35 -0.17 12.98
C TYR A 700 15.12 1.18 13.67
N ASP A 701 14.92 1.22 14.99
CA ASP A 701 14.64 2.48 15.70
C ASP A 701 15.81 3.47 15.66
N GLN A 702 17.03 2.97 15.54
CA GLN A 702 18.24 3.81 15.41
C GLN A 702 18.50 4.21 13.96
N PHE A 703 18.05 3.41 12.98
CA PHE A 703 18.24 3.69 11.56
C PHE A 703 17.12 4.54 10.95
N LYS A 704 15.90 4.55 11.52
CA LYS A 704 14.74 5.27 10.96
C LYS A 704 14.92 6.79 10.86
N SER A 705 15.79 7.36 11.69
CA SER A 705 16.08 8.80 11.71
C SER A 705 17.24 9.20 10.79
N VAL A 706 18.04 8.23 10.31
CA VAL A 706 19.22 8.50 9.50
C VAL A 706 18.79 8.96 8.12
N ARG A 707 19.26 10.14 7.70
CA ARG A 707 19.06 10.66 6.35
C ARG A 707 20.36 10.60 5.58
N LEU A 708 20.32 10.08 4.36
CA LEU A 708 21.51 9.90 3.53
C LEU A 708 21.81 11.17 2.73
N GLU A 709 23.01 11.72 2.85
CA GLU A 709 23.45 12.89 2.10
C GLU A 709 24.17 12.49 0.80
N LYS A 710 25.13 11.56 0.90
CA LYS A 710 25.92 11.09 -0.25
C LYS A 710 26.51 9.70 -0.02
N VAL A 711 26.86 9.02 -1.12
CA VAL A 711 27.44 7.67 -1.12
C VAL A 711 28.69 7.62 -1.98
N LYS A 712 29.77 7.01 -1.47
CA LYS A 712 30.95 6.62 -2.25
C LYS A 712 31.00 5.10 -2.40
N ILE A 713 31.26 4.65 -3.63
CA ILE A 713 31.60 3.28 -3.95
C ILE A 713 33.04 3.26 -4.45
N GLN A 714 33.89 2.48 -3.80
CA GLN A 714 35.28 2.26 -4.22
C GLN A 714 35.54 0.78 -4.40
N VAL A 715 36.26 0.44 -5.46
CA VAL A 715 36.68 -0.93 -5.74
C VAL A 715 38.17 -0.94 -6.04
N LYS A 716 38.87 -1.92 -5.46
CA LYS A 716 40.28 -2.20 -5.77
C LYS A 716 40.42 -3.66 -6.13
N VAL A 717 40.88 -3.93 -7.34
CA VAL A 717 41.08 -5.29 -7.83
C VAL A 717 42.56 -5.51 -8.11
N LYS A 718 43.08 -6.65 -7.66
CA LYS A 718 44.45 -7.09 -7.91
C LYS A 718 44.44 -8.47 -8.55
N ASN A 719 45.48 -8.76 -9.33
CA ASN A 719 45.70 -10.07 -9.96
C ASN A 719 44.60 -10.48 -10.94
N ILE A 720 44.14 -9.53 -11.77
CA ILE A 720 43.33 -9.85 -12.96
C ILE A 720 44.23 -10.57 -13.97
N GLN A 721 43.79 -11.72 -14.48
CA GLN A 721 44.60 -12.58 -15.36
C GLN A 721 43.93 -12.82 -16.72
N ASP A 722 42.60 -12.72 -16.81
CA ASP A 722 41.83 -12.82 -18.04
C ASP A 722 41.90 -11.51 -18.83
N VAL A 723 43.05 -11.30 -19.46
CA VAL A 723 43.34 -10.16 -20.32
C VAL A 723 43.56 -10.62 -21.76
N GLN A 724 42.95 -9.91 -22.70
CA GLN A 724 43.22 -10.08 -24.12
C GLN A 724 44.43 -9.21 -24.48
N LEU A 725 45.53 -9.84 -24.89
CA LEU A 725 46.78 -9.15 -25.23
C LEU A 725 47.02 -9.15 -26.75
N ARG A 726 47.60 -8.07 -27.27
CA ARG A 726 47.88 -7.88 -28.71
C ARG A 726 49.09 -6.95 -28.90
N ASN A 727 49.88 -7.20 -29.93
CA ASN A 727 50.80 -6.20 -30.50
C ASN A 727 50.34 -5.82 -31.92
N ASP A 728 51.11 -4.97 -32.60
CA ASP A 728 50.77 -4.52 -33.97
C ASP A 728 50.61 -5.66 -34.99
N ASN A 729 51.17 -6.85 -34.71
CA ASN A 729 51.25 -7.96 -35.66
C ASN A 729 50.29 -9.11 -35.34
N LEU A 730 50.05 -9.41 -34.05
CA LEU A 730 49.30 -10.61 -33.63
C LEU A 730 48.71 -10.51 -32.22
N VAL A 731 47.74 -11.39 -31.94
CA VAL A 731 47.18 -11.64 -30.61
C VAL A 731 48.17 -12.48 -29.80
N LEU A 732 48.47 -12.03 -28.59
CA LEU A 732 49.48 -12.61 -27.71
C LEU A 732 48.81 -13.54 -26.68
N ASN A 733 49.50 -14.63 -26.34
CA ASN A 733 49.05 -15.54 -25.29
C ASN A 733 49.77 -15.21 -23.98
N PRO A 734 49.06 -14.73 -22.92
CA PRO A 734 49.68 -14.35 -21.65
C PRO A 734 50.26 -15.55 -20.87
N LYS A 735 49.94 -16.79 -21.24
CA LYS A 735 50.37 -18.01 -20.52
C LYS A 735 51.77 -18.50 -20.90
N ILE A 736 52.40 -17.90 -21.91
CA ILE A 736 53.75 -18.24 -22.36
C ILE A 736 54.56 -16.95 -22.54
N PRO A 737 55.91 -17.01 -22.48
CA PRO A 737 56.73 -15.84 -22.78
C PRO A 737 56.42 -15.27 -24.16
N PHE A 738 56.24 -13.95 -24.26
CA PHE A 738 55.88 -13.26 -25.50
C PHE A 738 56.66 -11.96 -25.67
N GLN A 739 56.64 -11.41 -26.88
CA GLN A 739 57.32 -10.16 -27.23
C GLN A 739 56.28 -9.02 -27.34
N PRO A 740 56.14 -8.16 -26.32
CA PRO A 740 55.04 -7.18 -26.24
C PRO A 740 55.04 -6.18 -27.39
N PHE A 741 56.23 -5.87 -27.93
CA PHE A 741 56.41 -4.89 -29.01
C PHE A 741 56.85 -5.54 -30.34
N GLY A 742 56.67 -6.87 -30.46
CA GLY A 742 57.12 -7.66 -31.61
C GLY A 742 58.62 -7.95 -31.62
N ASN A 743 59.07 -8.67 -32.65
CA ASN A 743 60.45 -9.20 -32.73
C ASN A 743 61.50 -8.11 -32.97
N ASN A 744 61.11 -7.00 -33.60
CA ASN A 744 61.99 -5.86 -33.92
C ASN A 744 61.26 -4.56 -33.55
N PRO A 745 61.20 -4.20 -32.25
CA PRO A 745 60.44 -3.05 -31.79
C PRO A 745 61.00 -1.74 -32.36
N LYS A 746 60.12 -0.84 -32.77
CA LYS A 746 60.46 0.53 -33.21
C LYS A 746 59.76 1.54 -32.31
N VAL A 747 60.25 2.77 -32.29
CA VAL A 747 59.53 3.88 -31.64
C VAL A 747 58.13 3.97 -32.27
N GLY A 748 57.10 3.90 -31.44
CA GLY A 748 55.69 3.85 -31.86
C GLY A 748 55.08 2.45 -31.98
N SER A 749 55.84 1.37 -31.78
CA SER A 749 55.30 0.00 -31.74
C SER A 749 54.29 -0.15 -30.59
N GLY A 750 53.11 -0.66 -30.91
CA GLY A 750 51.97 -0.77 -30.00
C GLY A 750 51.96 -2.08 -29.21
N PHE A 751 51.64 -1.96 -27.92
CA PHE A 751 51.22 -3.07 -27.06
C PHE A 751 49.85 -2.73 -26.49
N TYR A 752 48.88 -3.59 -26.76
CA TYR A 752 47.48 -3.39 -26.43
C TYR A 752 47.01 -4.50 -25.50
N PHE A 753 46.21 -4.13 -24.51
CA PHE A 753 45.50 -5.07 -23.66
C PHE A 753 44.04 -4.63 -23.50
N ALA A 754 43.15 -5.58 -23.31
CA ALA A 754 41.74 -5.33 -23.04
C ALA A 754 41.20 -6.31 -22.00
N ASN A 755 40.31 -5.82 -21.15
CA ASN A 755 39.55 -6.61 -20.19
C ASN A 755 38.15 -5.98 -20.05
N ARG A 756 37.13 -6.84 -19.97
CA ARG A 756 35.72 -6.40 -19.95
C ARG A 756 35.42 -5.54 -18.72
N GLU A 757 35.88 -5.95 -17.55
CA GLU A 757 35.66 -5.23 -16.30
C GLU A 757 36.31 -3.83 -16.32
N ILE A 758 37.56 -3.75 -16.80
CA ILE A 758 38.30 -2.48 -16.88
C ILE A 758 37.61 -1.51 -17.85
N SER A 759 37.10 -2.01 -18.97
CA SER A 759 36.51 -1.19 -20.04
C SER A 759 35.17 -0.54 -19.67
N THR A 760 34.49 -1.04 -18.63
CA THR A 760 33.18 -0.53 -18.20
C THR A 760 33.25 0.51 -17.08
N LYS A 761 34.45 0.86 -16.61
CA LYS A 761 34.65 1.68 -15.40
C LYS A 761 35.52 2.91 -15.70
N LYS A 762 35.22 4.00 -14.99
CA LYS A 762 36.18 5.11 -14.86
C LYS A 762 37.28 4.66 -13.89
N LEU A 763 38.53 4.71 -14.34
CA LEU A 763 39.68 4.27 -13.54
C LEU A 763 40.30 5.46 -12.82
N ASP A 764 40.53 5.31 -11.51
CA ASP A 764 41.34 6.25 -10.73
C ASP A 764 42.84 5.98 -10.91
N SER A 765 43.21 4.69 -11.02
CA SER A 765 44.57 4.25 -11.34
C SER A 765 44.56 2.88 -12.01
N LEU A 766 45.59 2.58 -12.79
CA LEU A 766 45.82 1.28 -13.40
C LEU A 766 47.33 0.99 -13.38
N ALA A 767 47.69 -0.16 -12.82
CA ALA A 767 49.06 -0.63 -12.79
C ALA A 767 49.16 -1.98 -13.51
N ILE A 768 50.09 -2.09 -14.44
CA ILE A 768 50.39 -3.33 -15.16
C ILE A 768 51.69 -3.86 -14.59
N ASN A 769 51.66 -5.06 -14.01
CA ASN A 769 52.86 -5.74 -13.58
C ASN A 769 53.33 -6.69 -14.69
N MET A 770 54.57 -6.51 -15.16
CA MET A 770 55.18 -7.34 -16.19
C MET A 770 56.42 -8.03 -15.65
N GLU A 771 56.49 -9.35 -15.78
CA GLU A 771 57.66 -10.14 -15.46
C GLU A 771 58.50 -10.37 -16.72
N TRP A 772 59.76 -9.93 -16.67
CA TRP A 772 60.67 -10.00 -17.82
C TRP A 772 61.57 -11.22 -17.77
N MET A 773 61.61 -11.99 -18.86
CA MET A 773 62.54 -13.10 -19.02
C MET A 773 63.88 -12.59 -19.56
N GLY A 774 64.98 -12.91 -18.88
CA GLY A 774 66.34 -12.59 -19.34
C GLY A 774 66.77 -11.13 -19.16
N LEU A 775 66.14 -10.39 -18.23
CA LEU A 775 66.54 -9.01 -17.93
C LEU A 775 67.98 -8.98 -17.37
N PRO A 776 68.90 -8.16 -17.90
CA PRO A 776 70.21 -7.97 -17.29
C PRO A 776 70.06 -7.36 -15.88
N LYS A 777 71.01 -7.69 -14.98
CA LYS A 777 70.98 -7.24 -13.58
C LYS A 777 70.95 -5.72 -13.43
N ASP A 778 71.57 -5.01 -14.36
CA ASP A 778 71.55 -3.56 -14.44
C ASP A 778 71.53 -3.13 -15.91
N LEU A 779 70.53 -2.32 -16.27
CA LEU A 779 70.36 -1.82 -17.63
C LEU A 779 71.43 -0.76 -17.96
N ALA A 780 71.87 0.03 -16.97
CA ALA A 780 72.86 1.08 -17.19
C ALA A 780 74.21 0.49 -17.61
N THR A 781 74.71 -0.51 -16.87
CA THR A 781 75.94 -1.25 -17.20
C THR A 781 75.80 -2.05 -18.50
N HIS A 782 74.62 -2.65 -18.76
CA HIS A 782 74.41 -3.46 -19.97
C HIS A 782 74.49 -2.64 -21.27
N TYR A 783 74.09 -1.37 -21.23
CA TYR A 783 74.10 -0.46 -22.39
C TYR A 783 75.28 0.53 -22.39
N GLU A 784 76.19 0.48 -21.42
CA GLU A 784 77.35 1.38 -21.30
C GLU A 784 78.25 1.37 -22.56
N ALA A 785 78.36 0.22 -23.24
CA ALA A 785 79.13 0.10 -24.48
C ALA A 785 78.48 0.80 -25.70
N TYR A 786 77.17 1.07 -25.65
CA TYR A 786 76.42 1.71 -26.74
C TYR A 786 76.43 3.25 -26.67
N SER A 787 76.89 3.84 -25.56
CA SER A 787 77.02 5.30 -25.40
C SER A 787 78.27 5.92 -26.03
N SER A 788 79.04 5.17 -26.83
CA SER A 788 80.32 5.61 -27.42
C SER A 788 80.34 5.72 -28.96
N THR A 789 79.20 5.98 -29.60
CA THR A 789 79.11 6.34 -31.03
C THR A 789 78.24 7.55 -31.27
#